data_AF-A0A1H2VAM9-F1
#
_entry.id   AF-A0A1H2VAM9-F1
#
_cell.length_a   1.000
_cell.length_b   1.000
_cell.length_c   1.000
_cell.angle_alpha   90.00
_cell.angle_beta   90.00
_cell.angle_gamma   90.00
#
_symmetry.space_group_name_H-M   'P 1'
#
loop_
_entity.id
_entity.type
_entity.pdbx_description
1 polymer ?
#
loop_
_entity_poly.entity_id
_entity_poly.type
_entity_poly.pdbx_seq_one_letter_code
_entity_poly.pdbx_strand_id
1 'polypeptide(L)'
;MKSNHKRFKGLMSIGLSFSVALSIMGVQSSSAAMALEATKKPVPDASVLAFPGAEGGGAYATGGRGGDVYIVTNLEDYKENEEPIEGSLRYGILSTPQEGRTIVFHVSGTIELESSLRLNNIKNLTIAGQTAPGNGITIAGWDTNISNSENIIIRYLSFRPGATNVFNGSDSMDALWGRDNKQFIIDHCSFSWNTDETLSLYRGENGTVQWSIISESLTLSGHSKGRHGYGGIAGGDKTTFHHNLYTSHTSRNPRLGGGYAGKADKDHVAVVQFANNVIYNWGFNGTYGGGFNFTNFMNNIEIAGPGTRDNVSDRVIDAGESGKLGGFYISGNRINGKLTGWLDGSSAYVKSSGDASGDQLTTFAAEPYLSADSTGVNHGVTNKGFDQHVLQGVFDANEHLLSTILRQAGATYPRRDAIDARIVAEVEQGLGRYINTEHEVGGYISSFGVIEDQHSDGYDSNLNGIEDKWEKKNKIWGVEDAYKTVTRSGYTWLELYINSLVDMEHAAENPEAKLQAPSNNEQFKLGEPIQVKVNAASKFKNKIEKVAIYNGSEYLGDAVKRGNTYQYTIKGLKDASYFISARVTDSEGHETQTTAASIHVNTSDQTLDQAGWSSKDIGSPDLRGSGSITEGVLTVKGNGKLGKSEGSGERSPERDAAKDDFHFVYKKMSGDMELTAKLEDIGSIDNHAFTGLMIREDLRMDSPAAVLGLSWVKLSKDTSWSAYLAGRNQAGAPFDELTETLDSPAAAESAGIQLLADIPFKVSGASQGYWLKLGRKGDTFYAYGSTNGTDWSKIGEKTVAMPDSVYVGFAVDSNDVANEIEQLNYAKFSNLSLTEGFDPITN
;
A
#
# COMPACT_ATOMS: atom_id res chain seq x y z
N MET A 1 15.53 20.94 -13.52
CA MET A 1 16.69 20.02 -13.67
C MET A 1 17.50 20.01 -12.37
N LYS A 2 16.99 19.33 -11.33
CA LYS A 2 17.79 18.91 -10.18
C LYS A 2 18.26 17.47 -10.44
N SER A 3 19.31 17.31 -11.23
CA SER A 3 20.01 16.02 -11.35
C SER A 3 21.30 16.06 -10.53
N ASN A 4 21.16 16.05 -9.21
CA ASN A 4 22.30 15.76 -8.34
C ASN A 4 22.21 14.32 -7.86
N HIS A 5 22.76 13.44 -8.71
CA HIS A 5 23.18 12.09 -8.34
C HIS A 5 23.92 12.10 -7.00
N LYS A 6 23.23 11.68 -5.92
CA LYS A 6 23.91 11.16 -4.73
C LYS A 6 24.11 9.66 -4.90
N ARG A 7 25.39 9.34 -4.96
CA ARG A 7 26.00 8.04 -5.23
C ARG A 7 25.53 6.97 -4.24
N PHE A 8 24.83 5.95 -4.74
CA PHE A 8 25.09 4.57 -4.34
C PHE A 8 26.04 3.96 -5.38
N LYS A 9 27.34 4.08 -5.11
CA LYS A 9 28.38 3.28 -5.75
C LYS A 9 29.23 2.66 -4.65
N GLY A 10 28.79 1.48 -4.21
CA GLY A 10 29.62 0.50 -3.50
C GLY A 10 29.72 -0.73 -4.39
N LEU A 11 30.95 -1.15 -4.71
CA LEU A 11 31.32 -2.20 -5.66
C LEU A 11 30.59 -3.53 -5.42
N MET A 12 30.01 -4.12 -6.48
CA MET A 12 30.00 -5.56 -6.69
C MET A 12 30.50 -5.87 -8.10
N SER A 13 31.79 -6.17 -8.17
CA SER A 13 32.39 -6.91 -9.28
C SER A 13 33.35 -7.92 -8.65
N ILE A 14 32.83 -9.09 -8.30
CA ILE A 14 33.64 -10.29 -8.11
C ILE A 14 32.90 -11.40 -8.84
N GLY A 15 33.47 -11.81 -9.98
CA GLY A 15 33.05 -13.02 -10.66
C GLY A 15 33.37 -14.21 -9.78
N LEU A 16 32.37 -15.03 -9.49
CA LEU A 16 32.57 -16.41 -9.05
C LEU A 16 32.21 -17.34 -10.19
N SER A 17 33.23 -17.86 -10.84
CA SER A 17 33.18 -19.09 -11.62
C SER A 17 33.08 -20.27 -10.66
N PHE A 18 31.90 -20.89 -10.55
CA PHE A 18 31.77 -22.20 -9.91
C PHE A 18 31.93 -23.30 -10.97
N SER A 19 33.07 -23.99 -10.92
CA SER A 19 33.24 -25.30 -11.55
C SER A 19 32.77 -26.36 -10.56
N VAL A 20 31.61 -26.97 -10.82
CA VAL A 20 31.13 -28.13 -10.07
C VAL A 20 31.88 -29.37 -10.59
N ALA A 21 32.78 -29.90 -9.78
CA ALA A 21 33.37 -31.21 -9.99
C ALA A 21 32.39 -32.27 -9.44
N LEU A 22 31.90 -33.12 -10.34
CA LEU A 22 31.02 -34.24 -10.07
C LEU A 22 31.84 -35.38 -9.43
N SER A 23 31.59 -35.71 -8.16
CA SER A 23 32.06 -36.96 -7.54
C SER A 23 30.88 -37.91 -7.33
N ILE A 24 30.81 -38.92 -8.19
CA ILE A 24 29.85 -40.02 -8.13
C ILE A 24 30.36 -41.02 -7.08
N MET A 25 29.61 -41.22 -5.99
CA MET A 25 29.70 -42.44 -5.20
C MET A 25 28.31 -43.05 -5.12
N GLY A 26 28.13 -44.18 -5.80
CA GLY A 26 26.92 -44.98 -5.76
C GLY A 26 26.79 -45.69 -4.42
N VAL A 27 25.60 -45.63 -3.84
CA VAL A 27 25.16 -46.52 -2.78
C VAL A 27 23.93 -47.25 -3.30
N GLN A 28 24.04 -48.56 -3.44
CA GLN A 28 22.94 -49.46 -3.77
C GLN A 28 21.96 -49.50 -2.60
N SER A 29 20.70 -49.10 -2.82
CA SER A 29 19.61 -49.39 -1.89
C SER A 29 18.92 -50.69 -2.30
N SER A 30 19.08 -51.73 -1.48
CA SER A 30 18.34 -52.98 -1.58
C SER A 30 16.86 -52.76 -1.23
N SER A 31 15.99 -53.25 -2.11
CA SER A 31 14.55 -53.37 -1.92
C SER A 31 14.20 -54.33 -0.78
N ALA A 32 13.35 -53.90 0.15
CA ALA A 32 12.54 -54.80 0.95
C ALA A 32 11.14 -54.18 1.11
N ALA A 33 10.16 -54.85 0.51
CA ALA A 33 8.75 -54.58 0.74
C ALA A 33 8.41 -54.92 2.20
N MET A 34 7.68 -54.04 2.87
CA MET A 34 6.94 -54.39 4.07
C MET A 34 5.49 -53.98 3.93
N ALA A 35 4.63 -54.95 4.21
CA ALA A 35 3.19 -54.94 4.02
C ALA A 35 2.47 -53.94 4.94
N LEU A 36 1.32 -53.49 4.45
CA LEU A 36 0.28 -52.77 5.20
C LEU A 36 -0.18 -53.61 6.40
N GLU A 37 -0.12 -53.02 7.58
CA GLU A 37 -1.06 -53.32 8.66
C GLU A 37 -1.65 -52.01 9.17
N ALA A 38 -2.93 -51.82 8.89
CA ALA A 38 -3.74 -50.76 9.48
C ALA A 38 -4.02 -51.13 10.94
N THR A 39 -3.45 -50.35 11.87
CA THR A 39 -3.82 -50.39 13.28
C THR A 39 -4.24 -49.00 13.75
N LYS A 40 -5.21 -49.03 14.67
CA LYS A 40 -6.02 -47.92 15.21
C LYS A 40 -5.23 -46.62 15.48
N LYS A 41 -5.87 -45.50 15.12
CA LYS A 41 -5.51 -44.08 15.36
C LYS A 41 -4.36 -43.86 16.37
N PRO A 42 -3.18 -43.39 15.92
CA PRO A 42 -2.35 -42.56 16.78
C PRO A 42 -3.05 -41.20 16.94
N VAL A 43 -3.19 -40.77 18.18
CA VAL A 43 -3.51 -39.37 18.52
C VAL A 43 -2.44 -38.49 17.86
N PRO A 44 -2.78 -37.39 17.15
CA PRO A 44 -1.77 -36.46 16.66
C PRO A 44 -0.93 -35.97 17.83
N ASP A 45 0.37 -36.26 17.80
CA ASP A 45 1.30 -35.71 18.78
C ASP A 45 1.39 -34.19 18.55
N ALA A 46 1.32 -33.40 19.62
CA ALA A 46 1.32 -31.93 19.59
C ALA A 46 2.68 -31.33 19.17
N SER A 47 3.44 -32.05 18.34
CA SER A 47 4.82 -31.79 17.97
C SER A 47 5.06 -31.69 16.46
N VAL A 48 4.03 -31.90 15.62
CA VAL A 48 4.15 -31.82 14.15
C VAL A 48 3.89 -30.39 13.70
N LEU A 49 4.83 -29.81 12.94
CA LEU A 49 4.68 -28.46 12.38
C LEU A 49 3.47 -28.38 11.44
N ALA A 50 2.90 -27.20 11.26
CA ALA A 50 1.81 -26.95 10.31
C ALA A 50 2.17 -27.44 8.90
N PHE A 51 3.39 -27.16 8.49
CA PHE A 51 4.05 -27.65 7.29
C PHE A 51 5.58 -27.52 7.48
N PRO A 52 6.42 -28.18 6.66
CA PRO A 52 7.86 -27.96 6.69
C PRO A 52 8.20 -26.47 6.50
N GLY A 53 8.91 -25.87 7.46
CA GLY A 53 9.26 -24.44 7.44
C GLY A 53 8.26 -23.51 8.16
N ALA A 54 7.23 -24.04 8.82
CA ALA A 54 6.38 -23.24 9.71
C ALA A 54 7.13 -22.89 11.01
N GLU A 55 7.20 -21.61 11.36
CA GLU A 55 7.90 -21.11 12.54
C GLU A 55 7.00 -20.23 13.44
N GLY A 56 7.51 -19.83 14.60
CA GLY A 56 6.85 -18.88 15.50
C GLY A 56 5.64 -19.43 16.25
N GLY A 57 4.81 -18.52 16.77
CA GLY A 57 3.66 -18.86 17.62
C GLY A 57 2.61 -19.76 16.97
N GLY A 58 2.45 -19.65 15.65
CA GLY A 58 1.54 -20.45 14.83
C GLY A 58 2.13 -21.75 14.26
N ALA A 59 3.39 -22.07 14.55
CA ALA A 59 4.13 -23.18 13.95
C ALA A 59 3.45 -24.55 14.03
N TYR A 60 2.57 -24.74 15.02
CA TYR A 60 1.86 -25.99 15.29
C TYR A 60 0.36 -25.95 14.96
N ALA A 61 -0.12 -24.95 14.21
CA ALA A 61 -1.45 -25.01 13.60
C ALA A 61 -1.60 -26.31 12.79
N THR A 62 -2.73 -26.99 12.87
CA THR A 62 -3.00 -28.19 12.08
C THR A 62 -3.92 -27.90 10.90
N GLY A 63 -4.64 -26.78 10.91
CA GLY A 63 -5.63 -26.46 9.88
C GLY A 63 -6.62 -27.60 9.68
N GLY A 64 -6.88 -27.94 8.43
CA GLY A 64 -7.76 -29.04 8.01
C GLY A 64 -7.19 -30.45 8.09
N ARG A 65 -6.05 -30.67 8.77
CA ARG A 65 -5.40 -32.00 8.85
C ARG A 65 -6.37 -33.09 9.30
N GLY A 66 -6.53 -34.11 8.46
CA GLY A 66 -7.40 -35.26 8.73
C GLY A 66 -8.90 -35.01 8.55
N GLY A 67 -9.28 -33.80 8.15
CA GLY A 67 -10.63 -33.42 7.76
C GLY A 67 -10.96 -33.76 6.31
N ASP A 68 -12.00 -33.13 5.77
CA ASP A 68 -12.38 -33.30 4.36
C ASP A 68 -11.50 -32.45 3.41
N VAL A 69 -11.71 -32.65 2.11
CA VAL A 69 -11.09 -31.88 1.05
C VAL A 69 -12.17 -31.23 0.20
N TYR A 70 -11.97 -29.97 -0.16
CA TYR A 70 -12.88 -29.23 -1.03
C TYR A 70 -12.09 -28.63 -2.20
N ILE A 71 -12.58 -28.84 -3.41
CA ILE A 71 -11.92 -28.40 -4.64
C ILE A 71 -12.66 -27.19 -5.20
N VAL A 72 -11.98 -26.05 -5.29
CA VAL A 72 -12.50 -24.86 -5.99
C VAL A 72 -12.38 -25.08 -7.49
N THR A 73 -13.50 -25.02 -8.20
CA THR A 73 -13.61 -25.35 -9.64
C THR A 73 -14.12 -24.18 -10.49
N ASN A 74 -14.54 -23.08 -9.87
CA ASN A 74 -14.93 -21.85 -10.55
C ASN A 74 -14.43 -20.62 -9.77
N LEU A 75 -14.48 -19.46 -10.41
CA LEU A 75 -14.09 -18.17 -9.83
C LEU A 75 -15.32 -17.30 -9.49
N GLU A 76 -16.51 -17.90 -9.47
CA GLU A 76 -17.74 -17.20 -9.12
C GLU A 76 -17.79 -16.92 -7.61
N ASP A 77 -18.47 -15.85 -7.24
CA ASP A 77 -18.82 -15.54 -5.86
C ASP A 77 -20.32 -15.25 -5.74
N TYR A 78 -20.85 -15.22 -4.52
CA TYR A 78 -22.26 -14.98 -4.26
C TYR A 78 -22.45 -14.15 -2.99
N LYS A 79 -23.58 -13.44 -2.89
CA LYS A 79 -23.94 -12.67 -1.68
C LYS A 79 -24.46 -13.59 -0.59
N GLU A 80 -24.33 -13.19 0.67
CA GLU A 80 -24.79 -13.99 1.82
C GLU A 80 -26.29 -14.38 1.77
N ASN A 81 -27.11 -13.62 1.03
CA ASN A 81 -28.54 -13.84 0.87
C ASN A 81 -28.94 -14.50 -0.47
N GLU A 82 -27.97 -14.97 -1.25
CA GLU A 82 -28.19 -15.68 -2.52
C GLU A 82 -27.97 -17.20 -2.35
N GLU A 83 -28.39 -17.96 -3.36
CA GLU A 83 -28.16 -19.41 -3.36
C GLU A 83 -26.64 -19.68 -3.42
N PRO A 84 -26.08 -20.47 -2.48
CA PRO A 84 -24.65 -20.75 -2.48
C PRO A 84 -24.20 -21.46 -3.75
N ILE A 85 -23.08 -21.01 -4.32
CA ILE A 85 -22.52 -21.58 -5.54
C ILE A 85 -21.49 -22.65 -5.18
N GLU A 86 -21.83 -23.93 -5.39
CA GLU A 86 -20.86 -25.02 -5.23
C GLU A 86 -19.71 -24.88 -6.23
N GLY A 87 -18.51 -25.30 -5.84
CA GLY A 87 -17.27 -25.08 -6.59
C GLY A 87 -16.62 -23.72 -6.37
N SER A 88 -17.32 -22.74 -5.75
CA SER A 88 -16.74 -21.44 -5.39
C SER A 88 -15.87 -21.52 -4.14
N LEU A 89 -14.96 -20.55 -3.97
CA LEU A 89 -14.16 -20.39 -2.75
C LEU A 89 -15.02 -20.08 -1.52
N ARG A 90 -15.98 -19.15 -1.64
CA ARG A 90 -16.86 -18.77 -0.53
C ARG A 90 -17.65 -19.96 0.00
N TYR A 91 -18.21 -20.78 -0.88
CA TYR A 91 -18.93 -21.99 -0.44
C TYR A 91 -17.99 -22.97 0.26
N GLY A 92 -16.80 -23.21 -0.30
CA GLY A 92 -15.80 -24.09 0.31
C GLY A 92 -15.42 -23.70 1.73
N ILE A 93 -15.27 -22.38 1.97
CA ILE A 93 -14.96 -21.81 3.28
C ILE A 93 -16.16 -21.93 4.22
N LEU A 94 -17.32 -21.39 3.82
CA LEU A 94 -18.47 -21.25 4.72
C LEU A 94 -19.15 -22.59 5.06
N SER A 95 -18.92 -23.62 4.25
CA SER A 95 -19.40 -24.99 4.50
C SER A 95 -18.37 -25.89 5.20
N THR A 96 -17.30 -25.33 5.78
CA THR A 96 -16.28 -26.09 6.52
C THR A 96 -16.93 -26.94 7.63
N PRO A 97 -16.75 -28.27 7.63
CA PRO A 97 -17.35 -29.14 8.62
C PRO A 97 -16.54 -29.17 9.92
N GLN A 98 -17.10 -29.74 10.98
CA GLN A 98 -16.49 -29.70 12.32
C GLN A 98 -15.15 -30.44 12.41
N GLU A 99 -14.99 -31.51 11.64
CA GLU A 99 -13.76 -32.28 11.51
C GLU A 99 -12.62 -31.50 10.82
N GLY A 100 -12.92 -30.36 10.20
CA GLY A 100 -11.98 -29.53 9.46
C GLY A 100 -11.96 -29.82 7.97
N ARG A 101 -11.31 -28.91 7.22
CA ARG A 101 -11.25 -28.93 5.76
C ARG A 101 -9.93 -28.42 5.21
N THR A 102 -9.45 -29.07 4.15
CA THR A 102 -8.41 -28.50 3.28
C THR A 102 -9.02 -28.10 1.95
N ILE A 103 -8.92 -26.82 1.61
CA ILE A 103 -9.33 -26.27 0.32
C ILE A 103 -8.15 -26.29 -0.65
N VAL A 104 -8.38 -26.86 -1.83
CA VAL A 104 -7.44 -26.90 -2.97
C VAL A 104 -8.10 -26.32 -4.23
N PHE A 105 -7.31 -25.99 -5.25
CA PHE A 105 -7.78 -25.25 -6.43
C PHE A 105 -7.56 -26.04 -7.72
N HIS A 106 -8.62 -26.19 -8.51
CA HIS A 106 -8.56 -26.72 -9.87
C HIS A 106 -8.32 -25.63 -10.93
N VAL A 107 -8.69 -24.40 -10.59
CA VAL A 107 -8.66 -23.22 -11.48
C VAL A 107 -7.74 -22.13 -10.90
N SER A 108 -7.38 -21.17 -11.73
CA SER A 108 -6.62 -19.96 -11.37
C SER A 108 -7.26 -18.72 -11.98
N GLY A 109 -6.98 -17.55 -11.39
CA GLY A 109 -7.49 -16.26 -11.81
C GLY A 109 -7.96 -15.39 -10.65
N THR A 110 -8.69 -14.32 -10.97
CA THR A 110 -9.17 -13.34 -10.00
C THR A 110 -10.65 -13.60 -9.64
N ILE A 111 -10.89 -13.93 -8.37
CA ILE A 111 -12.22 -14.02 -7.78
C ILE A 111 -12.64 -12.62 -7.36
N GLU A 112 -13.65 -12.06 -8.02
CA GLU A 112 -14.30 -10.84 -7.57
C GLU A 112 -15.35 -11.21 -6.52
N LEU A 113 -15.13 -10.74 -5.30
CA LEU A 113 -16.12 -10.93 -4.25
C LEU A 113 -17.36 -10.08 -4.52
N GLU A 114 -18.52 -10.59 -4.14
CA GLU A 114 -19.81 -9.88 -4.20
C GLU A 114 -20.14 -9.17 -2.87
N SER A 115 -19.41 -9.50 -1.80
CA SER A 115 -19.50 -8.91 -0.46
C SER A 115 -18.26 -9.29 0.39
N SER A 116 -18.07 -8.69 1.56
CA SER A 116 -17.00 -9.12 2.49
C SER A 116 -16.97 -10.64 2.67
N LEU A 117 -15.80 -11.27 2.57
CA LEU A 117 -15.63 -12.70 2.84
C LEU A 117 -15.34 -12.90 4.34
N ARG A 118 -16.35 -13.35 5.09
CA ARG A 118 -16.28 -13.44 6.56
C ARG A 118 -16.23 -14.89 7.03
N LEU A 119 -15.12 -15.29 7.64
CA LEU A 119 -14.92 -16.65 8.19
C LEU A 119 -15.50 -16.83 9.60
N ASN A 120 -16.09 -15.81 10.21
CA ASN A 120 -16.57 -15.74 11.60
C ASN A 120 -16.86 -17.10 12.29
N ASN A 121 -15.96 -17.50 13.20
CA ASN A 121 -16.00 -18.73 14.01
C ASN A 121 -15.71 -20.04 13.26
N ILE A 122 -15.08 -19.99 12.09
CA ILE A 122 -14.57 -21.20 11.41
C ILE A 122 -13.42 -21.79 12.22
N LYS A 123 -13.34 -23.12 12.21
CA LYS A 123 -12.26 -23.88 12.83
C LYS A 123 -11.66 -24.89 11.86
N ASN A 124 -10.38 -25.20 12.06
CA ASN A 124 -9.68 -26.31 11.40
C ASN A 124 -9.72 -26.20 9.86
N LEU A 125 -9.29 -25.06 9.33
CA LEU A 125 -9.32 -24.78 7.89
C LEU A 125 -7.91 -24.56 7.34
N THR A 126 -7.57 -25.26 6.27
CA THR A 126 -6.40 -24.98 5.43
C THR A 126 -6.87 -24.46 4.07
N ILE A 127 -6.34 -23.34 3.59
CA ILE A 127 -6.52 -22.87 2.22
C ILE A 127 -5.15 -22.91 1.53
N ALA A 128 -4.99 -23.87 0.61
CA ALA A 128 -3.71 -24.18 -0.02
C ALA A 128 -3.61 -23.61 -1.45
N GLY A 129 -3.33 -22.30 -1.56
CA GLY A 129 -3.24 -21.60 -2.84
C GLY A 129 -2.19 -22.15 -3.80
N GLN A 130 -1.15 -22.81 -3.28
CA GLN A 130 -0.11 -23.46 -4.09
C GLN A 130 -0.61 -24.64 -4.93
N THR A 131 -1.86 -25.07 -4.75
CA THR A 131 -2.46 -26.12 -5.57
C THR A 131 -3.06 -25.59 -6.88
N ALA A 132 -3.25 -24.27 -7.02
CA ALA A 132 -3.76 -23.67 -8.24
C ALA A 132 -2.74 -23.78 -9.40
N PRO A 133 -3.20 -23.81 -10.67
CA PRO A 133 -2.34 -23.66 -11.85
C PRO A 133 -2.02 -22.19 -12.16
N GLY A 134 -1.33 -21.93 -13.28
CA GLY A 134 -1.13 -20.57 -13.82
C GLY A 134 -0.47 -19.58 -12.85
N ASN A 135 -1.07 -18.39 -12.72
CA ASN A 135 -0.67 -17.34 -11.77
C ASN A 135 -1.33 -17.47 -10.37
N GLY A 136 -2.01 -18.57 -10.08
CA GLY A 136 -2.66 -18.78 -8.79
C GLY A 136 -3.98 -18.03 -8.62
N ILE A 137 -4.36 -17.75 -7.37
CA ILE A 137 -5.65 -17.16 -7.02
C ILE A 137 -5.45 -15.77 -6.41
N THR A 138 -6.12 -14.78 -6.99
CA THR A 138 -6.29 -13.45 -6.40
C THR A 138 -7.74 -13.28 -5.92
N ILE A 139 -7.91 -12.80 -4.70
CA ILE A 139 -9.20 -12.42 -4.11
C ILE A 139 -9.32 -10.89 -4.17
N ALA A 140 -10.38 -10.39 -4.81
CA ALA A 140 -10.55 -8.97 -5.10
C ALA A 140 -11.97 -8.46 -4.82
N GLY A 141 -12.20 -7.16 -4.99
CA GLY A 141 -13.50 -6.52 -4.87
C GLY A 141 -13.92 -6.17 -3.45
N TRP A 142 -13.75 -7.06 -2.46
CA TRP A 142 -14.15 -6.84 -1.05
C TRP A 142 -13.09 -7.31 -0.05
N ASP A 143 -13.24 -6.88 1.22
CA ASP A 143 -12.34 -7.27 2.31
C ASP A 143 -12.53 -8.74 2.72
N THR A 144 -11.45 -9.36 3.20
CA THR A 144 -11.49 -10.68 3.83
C THR A 144 -11.29 -10.56 5.34
N ASN A 145 -12.22 -11.15 6.11
CA ASN A 145 -12.22 -11.09 7.57
C ASN A 145 -12.16 -12.49 8.18
N ILE A 146 -11.08 -12.78 8.91
CA ILE A 146 -10.86 -14.06 9.57
C ILE A 146 -11.20 -14.09 11.07
N SER A 147 -11.74 -13.00 11.63
CA SER A 147 -11.93 -12.81 13.07
C SER A 147 -12.63 -13.95 13.79
N ASN A 148 -12.24 -14.17 15.05
CA ASN A 148 -12.76 -15.20 15.95
C ASN A 148 -12.60 -16.65 15.43
N SER A 149 -11.74 -16.86 14.44
CA SER A 149 -11.48 -18.19 13.88
C SER A 149 -10.34 -18.88 14.61
N GLU A 150 -10.31 -20.21 14.55
CA GLU A 150 -9.34 -21.02 15.28
C GLU A 150 -8.69 -22.08 14.38
N ASN A 151 -7.39 -22.29 14.53
CA ASN A 151 -6.66 -23.33 13.80
C ASN A 151 -6.76 -23.17 12.28
N ILE A 152 -6.24 -22.04 11.79
CA ILE A 152 -6.34 -21.61 10.38
C ILE A 152 -4.95 -21.61 9.72
N ILE A 153 -4.85 -22.18 8.52
CA ILE A 153 -3.66 -22.13 7.66
C ILE A 153 -4.06 -21.49 6.33
N ILE A 154 -3.40 -20.41 5.93
CA ILE A 154 -3.59 -19.78 4.60
C ILE A 154 -2.24 -19.64 3.94
N ARG A 155 -2.09 -20.16 2.71
CA ARG A 155 -0.82 -20.09 1.98
C ARG A 155 -0.98 -19.77 0.51
N TYR A 156 -0.02 -19.04 -0.07
CA TYR A 156 0.12 -18.82 -1.52
C TYR A 156 -1.13 -18.23 -2.19
N LEU A 157 -1.72 -17.22 -1.54
CA LEU A 157 -2.86 -16.46 -2.06
C LEU A 157 -2.55 -14.97 -2.12
N SER A 158 -3.15 -14.30 -3.09
CA SER A 158 -3.12 -12.84 -3.21
C SER A 158 -4.47 -12.22 -2.80
N PHE A 159 -4.43 -11.17 -1.99
CA PHE A 159 -5.60 -10.40 -1.54
C PHE A 159 -5.45 -8.95 -2.00
N ARG A 160 -6.35 -8.51 -2.88
CA ARG A 160 -6.28 -7.22 -3.57
C ARG A 160 -7.69 -6.65 -3.77
N PRO A 161 -8.34 -6.08 -2.75
CA PRO A 161 -9.73 -5.65 -2.85
C PRO A 161 -9.96 -4.52 -3.87
N GLY A 162 -9.00 -3.61 -4.05
CA GLY A 162 -9.10 -2.48 -4.98
C GLY A 162 -10.05 -1.38 -4.53
N ALA A 163 -10.17 -0.32 -5.33
CA ALA A 163 -10.98 0.85 -5.00
C ALA A 163 -12.46 0.75 -5.42
N THR A 164 -12.85 -0.25 -6.22
CA THR A 164 -14.17 -0.32 -6.87
C THR A 164 -15.35 -0.18 -5.89
N ASN A 165 -15.26 -0.79 -4.71
CA ASN A 165 -16.35 -0.84 -3.74
C ASN A 165 -16.21 0.15 -2.56
N VAL A 166 -15.30 1.12 -2.65
CA VAL A 166 -15.05 2.10 -1.57
C VAL A 166 -16.30 2.91 -1.17
N PHE A 167 -17.19 3.22 -2.12
CA PHE A 167 -18.41 4.01 -1.87
C PHE A 167 -19.68 3.16 -1.69
N ASN A 168 -19.66 1.89 -2.11
CA ASN A 168 -20.85 1.01 -2.11
C ASN A 168 -20.78 -0.08 -1.03
N GLY A 169 -19.58 -0.41 -0.56
CA GLY A 169 -19.34 -1.45 0.44
C GLY A 169 -18.85 -0.87 1.76
N SER A 170 -17.60 -0.42 1.77
CA SER A 170 -17.00 0.27 2.90
C SER A 170 -15.82 1.10 2.42
N ASP A 171 -15.65 2.29 3.00
CA ASP A 171 -14.47 3.12 2.76
C ASP A 171 -13.24 2.64 3.56
N SER A 172 -13.43 1.61 4.39
CA SER A 172 -12.47 1.09 5.35
C SER A 172 -12.16 -0.40 5.14
N MET A 173 -11.86 -0.78 3.90
CA MET A 173 -11.64 -2.17 3.51
C MET A 173 -10.18 -2.55 3.62
N ASP A 174 -9.93 -3.65 4.35
CA ASP A 174 -8.61 -4.26 4.46
C ASP A 174 -8.45 -5.38 3.43
N ALA A 175 -7.21 -5.69 3.00
CA ALA A 175 -7.02 -6.84 2.10
C ALA A 175 -7.28 -8.16 2.85
N LEU A 176 -6.68 -8.30 4.04
CA LEU A 176 -7.06 -9.31 5.01
C LEU A 176 -6.95 -8.75 6.43
N TRP A 177 -7.98 -9.00 7.24
CA TRP A 177 -7.96 -8.62 8.65
C TRP A 177 -8.58 -9.68 9.55
N GLY A 178 -8.23 -9.60 10.84
CA GLY A 178 -8.75 -10.52 11.82
C GLY A 178 -8.40 -10.11 13.25
N ARG A 179 -9.36 -10.29 14.15
CA ARG A 179 -9.17 -10.12 15.58
C ARG A 179 -9.56 -11.37 16.34
N ASP A 180 -8.92 -11.58 17.48
CA ASP A 180 -9.25 -12.67 18.41
C ASP A 180 -9.14 -14.07 17.79
N ASN A 181 -8.30 -14.22 16.77
CA ASN A 181 -7.99 -15.52 16.17
C ASN A 181 -7.13 -16.33 17.11
N LYS A 182 -7.29 -17.66 17.12
CA LYS A 182 -6.48 -18.55 17.95
C LYS A 182 -5.78 -19.58 17.08
N GLN A 183 -4.47 -19.74 17.24
CA GLN A 183 -3.68 -20.72 16.50
C GLN A 183 -3.83 -20.55 14.99
N PHE A 184 -3.01 -19.71 14.37
CA PHE A 184 -3.11 -19.46 12.93
C PHE A 184 -1.74 -19.26 12.31
N ILE A 185 -1.62 -19.57 11.02
CA ILE A 185 -0.44 -19.24 10.23
C ILE A 185 -0.85 -18.75 8.84
N ILE A 186 -0.30 -17.60 8.49
CA ILE A 186 -0.36 -17.02 7.14
C ILE A 186 1.06 -17.05 6.59
N ASP A 187 1.26 -17.74 5.48
CA ASP A 187 2.59 -17.99 4.92
C ASP A 187 2.58 -17.81 3.40
N HIS A 188 3.55 -17.07 2.87
CA HIS A 188 3.66 -16.83 1.42
C HIS A 188 2.38 -16.24 0.80
N CYS A 189 1.76 -15.26 1.46
CA CYS A 189 0.64 -14.53 0.88
C CYS A 189 1.06 -13.13 0.43
N SER A 190 0.31 -12.58 -0.52
CA SER A 190 0.52 -11.22 -1.02
C SER A 190 -0.71 -10.37 -0.77
N PHE A 191 -0.51 -9.17 -0.24
CA PHE A 191 -1.56 -8.25 0.17
C PHE A 191 -1.29 -6.88 -0.43
N SER A 192 -2.26 -6.31 -1.14
CA SER A 192 -2.16 -4.95 -1.67
C SER A 192 -3.52 -4.29 -1.91
N TRP A 193 -3.51 -3.03 -2.31
CA TRP A 193 -4.69 -2.32 -2.85
C TRP A 193 -5.91 -2.25 -1.92
N ASN A 194 -5.69 -2.12 -0.63
CA ASN A 194 -6.71 -1.84 0.39
C ASN A 194 -7.01 -0.33 0.51
N THR A 195 -8.15 0.01 1.11
CA THR A 195 -8.56 1.41 1.37
C THR A 195 -8.35 1.85 2.83
N ASP A 196 -8.29 0.94 3.82
CA ASP A 196 -7.85 1.23 5.21
C ASP A 196 -6.49 0.61 5.52
N GLU A 197 -6.44 -0.70 5.78
CA GLU A 197 -5.21 -1.42 6.17
C GLU A 197 -4.90 -2.62 5.29
N THR A 198 -3.64 -2.86 4.94
CA THR A 198 -3.30 -3.96 4.03
C THR A 198 -3.43 -5.32 4.72
N LEU A 199 -2.74 -5.50 5.85
CA LEU A 199 -2.83 -6.72 6.66
C LEU A 199 -2.91 -6.36 8.15
N SER A 200 -4.05 -6.68 8.77
CA SER A 200 -4.32 -6.36 10.17
C SER A 200 -4.70 -7.58 10.99
N LEU A 201 -3.75 -8.10 11.78
CA LEU A 201 -3.94 -9.22 12.69
C LEU A 201 -3.51 -8.84 14.10
N TYR A 202 -4.48 -8.76 15.00
CA TYR A 202 -4.22 -8.38 16.38
C TYR A 202 -5.25 -8.95 17.35
N ARG A 203 -4.94 -8.89 18.65
CA ARG A 203 -5.78 -9.45 19.71
C ARG A 203 -5.96 -10.96 19.68
N GLY A 204 -5.37 -11.64 18.69
CA GLY A 204 -5.31 -13.09 18.58
C GLY A 204 -4.28 -13.71 19.50
N GLU A 205 -4.14 -15.04 19.42
CA GLU A 205 -3.24 -15.85 20.23
C GLU A 205 -2.54 -16.91 19.36
N ASN A 206 -1.25 -17.17 19.60
CA ASN A 206 -0.48 -18.25 18.96
C ASN A 206 -0.50 -18.16 17.42
N GLY A 207 -0.15 -17.00 16.88
CA GLY A 207 -0.21 -16.70 15.45
C GLY A 207 1.16 -16.58 14.78
N THR A 208 1.25 -16.85 13.48
CA THR A 208 2.41 -16.49 12.66
C THR A 208 1.99 -15.83 11.35
N VAL A 209 2.67 -14.76 10.96
CA VAL A 209 2.71 -14.25 9.59
C VAL A 209 4.15 -14.34 9.11
N GLN A 210 4.39 -15.13 8.07
CA GLN A 210 5.73 -15.35 7.54
C GLN A 210 5.80 -15.25 6.02
N TRP A 211 6.97 -14.87 5.52
CA TRP A 211 7.31 -14.88 4.09
C TRP A 211 6.25 -14.21 3.20
N SER A 212 5.59 -13.15 3.68
CA SER A 212 4.49 -12.51 2.96
C SER A 212 4.86 -11.12 2.45
N ILE A 213 4.19 -10.66 1.40
CA ILE A 213 4.31 -9.29 0.87
C ILE A 213 3.09 -8.49 1.32
N ILE A 214 3.32 -7.37 2.00
CA ILE A 214 2.33 -6.38 2.41
C ILE A 214 2.74 -5.09 1.70
N SER A 215 1.98 -4.68 0.68
CA SER A 215 2.45 -3.63 -0.23
C SER A 215 1.35 -2.69 -0.71
N GLU A 216 1.73 -1.46 -1.03
CA GLU A 216 0.99 -0.58 -1.94
C GLU A 216 -0.52 -0.41 -1.60
N SER A 217 -0.78 0.14 -0.42
CA SER A 217 -2.13 0.58 0.00
C SER A 217 -2.61 1.79 -0.80
N LEU A 218 -3.92 1.95 -0.99
CA LEU A 218 -4.50 3.02 -1.81
C LEU A 218 -4.74 4.30 -1.00
N THR A 219 -4.05 5.39 -1.37
CA THR A 219 -3.83 6.55 -0.49
C THR A 219 -4.95 7.59 -0.50
N LEU A 220 -5.45 8.02 -1.67
CA LEU A 220 -6.62 8.90 -1.83
C LEU A 220 -7.72 8.19 -2.64
N SER A 221 -8.11 7.02 -2.13
CA SER A 221 -9.06 6.11 -2.80
C SER A 221 -10.54 6.42 -2.52
N GLY A 222 -10.83 7.30 -1.57
CA GLY A 222 -12.20 7.62 -1.14
C GLY A 222 -12.47 7.44 0.36
N HIS A 223 -11.47 7.03 1.15
CA HIS A 223 -11.61 6.95 2.60
C HIS A 223 -11.95 8.34 3.19
N SER A 224 -12.98 8.40 4.04
CA SER A 224 -13.41 9.57 4.80
C SER A 224 -12.30 10.33 5.55
N LYS A 225 -11.21 9.64 5.93
CA LYS A 225 -10.06 10.25 6.64
C LYS A 225 -9.06 10.94 5.71
N GLY A 226 -9.38 11.08 4.42
CA GLY A 226 -8.50 11.64 3.40
C GLY A 226 -7.33 10.74 3.07
N ARG A 227 -6.09 11.27 3.07
CA ARG A 227 -4.85 10.51 2.88
C ARG A 227 -4.77 9.33 3.86
N HIS A 228 -5.25 8.18 3.42
CA HIS A 228 -5.43 7.01 4.24
C HIS A 228 -5.26 5.76 3.37
N GLY A 229 -4.23 5.00 3.71
CA GLY A 229 -3.78 3.80 3.02
C GLY A 229 -2.55 3.31 3.78
N TYR A 230 -2.77 2.33 4.66
CA TYR A 230 -1.82 1.94 5.69
C TYR A 230 -1.43 0.45 5.56
N GLY A 231 -0.23 0.09 6.03
CA GLY A 231 0.25 -1.30 5.97
C GLY A 231 -0.52 -2.23 6.91
N GLY A 232 -0.83 -1.77 8.12
CA GLY A 232 -1.82 -2.39 9.02
C GLY A 232 -1.32 -2.60 10.45
N ILE A 233 -2.02 -3.45 11.19
CA ILE A 233 -1.76 -3.69 12.62
C ILE A 233 -1.19 -5.09 12.84
N ALA A 234 -0.07 -5.16 13.56
CA ALA A 234 0.55 -6.40 14.01
C ALA A 234 0.46 -6.52 15.54
N GLY A 235 -0.20 -7.55 16.04
CA GLY A 235 -0.38 -7.75 17.49
C GLY A 235 -0.90 -9.14 17.86
N GLY A 236 -1.39 -9.26 19.10
CA GLY A 236 -1.86 -10.52 19.68
C GLY A 236 -0.82 -11.20 20.57
N ASP A 237 -1.26 -12.10 21.44
CA ASP A 237 -0.38 -12.78 22.39
C ASP A 237 0.32 -13.97 21.75
N LYS A 238 1.65 -14.05 21.90
CA LYS A 238 2.49 -15.10 21.33
C LYS A 238 2.35 -15.15 19.81
N THR A 239 2.32 -13.99 19.16
CA THR A 239 2.25 -13.87 17.70
C THR A 239 3.61 -13.47 17.11
N THR A 240 3.95 -14.07 15.98
CA THR A 240 5.25 -13.87 15.30
C THR A 240 5.04 -13.30 13.90
N PHE A 241 5.76 -12.24 13.56
CA PHE A 241 5.78 -11.62 12.23
C PHE A 241 7.24 -11.60 11.75
N HIS A 242 7.59 -12.42 10.75
CA HIS A 242 8.97 -12.53 10.28
C HIS A 242 9.14 -12.83 8.79
N HIS A 243 10.27 -12.42 8.20
CA HIS A 243 10.58 -12.56 6.78
C HIS A 243 9.53 -11.93 5.83
N ASN A 244 8.77 -10.96 6.31
CA ASN A 244 7.79 -10.25 5.49
C ASN A 244 8.40 -9.00 4.84
N LEU A 245 7.84 -8.60 3.70
CA LEU A 245 8.13 -7.33 3.04
C LEU A 245 6.96 -6.37 3.23
N TYR A 246 7.17 -5.29 3.99
CA TYR A 246 6.26 -4.14 4.08
C TYR A 246 6.77 -3.03 3.17
N THR A 247 5.96 -2.55 2.23
CA THR A 247 6.45 -1.57 1.25
C THR A 247 5.39 -0.59 0.74
N SER A 248 5.78 0.69 0.68
CA SER A 248 5.03 1.75 0.00
C SER A 248 3.65 2.03 0.60
N HIS A 249 3.60 2.13 1.94
CA HIS A 249 2.44 2.65 2.68
C HIS A 249 2.73 4.01 3.30
N THR A 250 1.71 4.87 3.40
CA THR A 250 1.90 6.20 3.99
C THR A 250 2.11 6.16 5.52
N SER A 251 1.61 5.11 6.18
CA SER A 251 1.70 4.90 7.63
C SER A 251 1.50 3.43 8.01
N ARG A 252 1.66 3.12 9.31
CA ARG A 252 1.48 1.79 9.93
C ARG A 252 2.26 0.72 9.17
N ASN A 253 3.59 0.74 9.29
CA ASN A 253 4.47 -0.22 8.64
C ASN A 253 5.17 -1.19 9.60
N PRO A 254 4.48 -1.93 10.51
CA PRO A 254 3.07 -1.86 10.92
C PRO A 254 2.84 -0.89 12.10
N ARG A 255 1.58 -0.72 12.52
CA ARG A 255 1.27 -0.29 13.90
C ARG A 255 1.29 -1.53 14.80
N LEU A 256 2.02 -1.47 15.90
CA LEU A 256 2.08 -2.52 16.91
C LEU A 256 1.01 -2.27 17.99
N GLY A 257 0.46 -3.33 18.59
CA GLY A 257 -0.42 -3.20 19.76
C GLY A 257 -1.66 -4.10 19.73
N GLY A 258 -2.55 -3.88 20.70
CA GLY A 258 -3.94 -4.36 20.63
C GLY A 258 -4.36 -5.35 21.70
N GLY A 259 -3.48 -5.73 22.64
CA GLY A 259 -3.79 -6.68 23.70
C GLY A 259 -4.13 -8.07 23.14
N TYR A 260 -4.95 -8.85 23.86
CA TYR A 260 -5.40 -10.17 23.45
C TYR A 260 -6.72 -10.61 24.11
N ALA A 261 -7.30 -11.72 23.61
CA ALA A 261 -8.49 -12.37 24.16
C ALA A 261 -9.71 -11.42 24.30
N GLY A 262 -10.02 -10.65 23.26
CA GLY A 262 -11.13 -9.71 23.23
C GLY A 262 -10.91 -8.42 24.00
N LYS A 263 -9.73 -8.24 24.62
CA LYS A 263 -9.44 -7.10 25.50
C LYS A 263 -8.14 -6.38 25.13
N ALA A 264 -8.11 -5.10 25.45
CA ALA A 264 -6.96 -4.20 25.26
C ALA A 264 -6.87 -3.32 26.50
N ASP A 265 -6.34 -3.90 27.58
CA ASP A 265 -6.21 -3.28 28.89
C ASP A 265 -4.93 -3.78 29.60
N LYS A 266 -4.64 -3.21 30.78
CA LYS A 266 -3.42 -3.50 31.54
C LYS A 266 -3.33 -4.94 32.08
N ASP A 267 -4.45 -5.67 32.13
CA ASP A 267 -4.48 -7.06 32.55
C ASP A 267 -4.35 -8.00 31.34
N HIS A 268 -4.37 -7.49 30.10
CA HIS A 268 -4.27 -8.28 28.86
C HIS A 268 -3.16 -7.73 27.94
N VAL A 269 -1.96 -7.59 28.49
CA VAL A 269 -0.76 -7.19 27.74
C VAL A 269 -0.17 -8.40 27.03
N ALA A 270 -0.17 -8.35 25.70
CA ALA A 270 0.30 -9.44 24.83
C ALA A 270 1.82 -9.44 24.65
N VAL A 271 2.43 -10.59 24.38
CA VAL A 271 3.83 -10.66 23.91
C VAL A 271 3.89 -10.88 22.40
N VAL A 272 4.58 -9.99 21.68
CA VAL A 272 4.68 -10.01 20.20
C VAL A 272 6.12 -10.09 19.75
N GLN A 273 6.38 -10.92 18.74
CA GLN A 273 7.67 -11.02 18.06
C GLN A 273 7.57 -10.43 16.65
N PHE A 274 8.33 -9.36 16.39
CA PHE A 274 8.43 -8.72 15.08
C PHE A 274 9.90 -8.64 14.66
N ALA A 275 10.36 -9.59 13.85
CA ALA A 275 11.78 -9.69 13.50
C ALA A 275 12.05 -10.12 12.07
N ASN A 276 13.23 -9.75 11.55
CA ASN A 276 13.66 -10.12 10.21
C ASN A 276 12.67 -9.76 9.10
N ASN A 277 11.98 -8.63 9.23
CA ASN A 277 11.15 -8.08 8.16
C ASN A 277 11.93 -7.01 7.38
N VAL A 278 11.55 -6.78 6.13
CA VAL A 278 11.97 -5.62 5.34
C VAL A 278 10.85 -4.59 5.38
N ILE A 279 11.18 -3.36 5.76
CA ILE A 279 10.25 -2.22 5.77
C ILE A 279 10.83 -1.15 4.85
N TYR A 280 10.10 -0.81 3.79
CA TYR A 280 10.59 0.08 2.75
C TYR A 280 9.58 1.16 2.38
N ASN A 281 10.08 2.37 2.09
CA ASN A 281 9.29 3.45 1.47
C ASN A 281 8.03 3.87 2.28
N TRP A 282 8.13 3.88 3.62
CA TRP A 282 7.05 4.43 4.46
C TRP A 282 6.90 5.93 4.22
N GLY A 283 5.68 6.47 4.36
CA GLY A 283 5.41 7.90 4.11
C GLY A 283 5.69 8.79 5.31
N PHE A 284 4.63 9.28 5.94
CA PHE A 284 4.72 10.19 7.07
C PHE A 284 4.99 9.50 8.41
N ASN A 285 4.85 8.16 8.46
CA ASN A 285 5.24 7.38 9.62
C ASN A 285 5.61 5.93 9.24
N GLY A 286 6.61 5.36 9.89
CA GLY A 286 7.01 3.96 9.75
C GLY A 286 6.28 3.05 10.75
N THR A 287 7.07 2.28 11.52
CA THR A 287 6.57 1.46 12.63
C THR A 287 6.26 2.32 13.86
N TYR A 288 5.11 2.10 14.49
CA TYR A 288 4.75 2.78 15.74
C TYR A 288 3.75 2.02 16.61
N GLY A 289 3.50 2.48 17.84
CA GLY A 289 2.43 1.96 18.71
C GLY A 289 2.99 1.18 19.90
N GLY A 290 2.40 0.02 20.23
CA GLY A 290 2.82 -0.85 21.33
C GLY A 290 1.94 -0.77 22.58
N GLY A 291 0.79 -0.11 22.51
CA GLY A 291 -0.17 -0.10 23.60
C GLY A 291 -0.72 -1.51 23.89
N PHE A 292 -0.64 -1.91 25.15
CA PHE A 292 -0.99 -3.23 25.68
C PHE A 292 -0.20 -4.38 25.05
N ASN A 293 1.04 -4.13 24.62
CA ASN A 293 1.96 -5.17 24.15
C ASN A 293 3.35 -5.03 24.77
N PHE A 294 3.99 -6.16 25.00
CA PHE A 294 5.44 -6.33 25.13
C PHE A 294 5.99 -6.82 23.78
N THR A 295 6.79 -5.99 23.12
CA THR A 295 7.22 -6.22 21.74
C THR A 295 8.71 -6.50 21.66
N ASN A 296 9.09 -7.60 21.04
CA ASN A 296 10.45 -7.81 20.52
C ASN A 296 10.52 -7.28 19.09
N PHE A 297 11.30 -6.22 18.86
CA PHE A 297 11.51 -5.61 17.55
C PHE A 297 12.98 -5.79 17.13
N MET A 298 13.28 -6.89 16.43
CA MET A 298 14.65 -7.37 16.28
C MET A 298 15.08 -7.57 14.84
N ASN A 299 16.29 -7.12 14.49
CA ASN A 299 16.93 -7.44 13.22
C ASN A 299 16.06 -7.22 11.96
N ASN A 300 15.21 -6.19 11.97
CA ASN A 300 14.48 -5.74 10.80
C ASN A 300 15.41 -4.89 9.91
N ILE A 301 15.14 -4.87 8.61
CA ILE A 301 15.84 -4.05 7.62
C ILE A 301 14.89 -2.94 7.18
N GLU A 302 15.24 -1.71 7.49
CA GLU A 302 14.41 -0.53 7.26
C GLU A 302 15.13 0.39 6.27
N ILE A 303 14.48 0.71 5.16
CA ILE A 303 15.08 1.49 4.07
C ILE A 303 14.10 2.61 3.69
N ALA A 304 14.48 3.86 3.94
CA ALA A 304 13.75 5.02 3.46
C ALA A 304 13.72 4.97 1.92
N GLY A 305 12.52 5.13 1.36
CA GLY A 305 12.29 5.14 -0.08
C GLY A 305 11.88 6.52 -0.57
N PRO A 306 11.56 6.67 -1.87
CA PRO A 306 11.23 7.96 -2.47
C PRO A 306 10.09 8.72 -1.77
N GLY A 307 9.13 8.02 -1.18
CA GLY A 307 8.00 8.63 -0.48
C GLY A 307 8.25 8.95 1.00
N THR A 308 9.38 8.54 1.56
CA THR A 308 9.72 8.74 2.96
C THR A 308 10.01 10.20 3.26
N ARG A 309 9.25 10.75 4.22
CA ARG A 309 9.42 12.16 4.61
C ARG A 309 10.72 12.37 5.36
N ASP A 310 11.36 13.51 5.12
CA ASP A 310 12.64 13.88 5.73
C ASP A 310 12.68 13.70 7.25
N ASN A 311 11.63 14.16 7.95
CA ASN A 311 11.56 14.15 9.41
C ASN A 311 11.38 12.76 10.04
N VAL A 312 11.17 11.71 9.24
CA VAL A 312 10.98 10.32 9.70
C VAL A 312 11.90 9.31 9.01
N SER A 313 12.82 9.79 8.18
CA SER A 313 13.73 8.97 7.36
C SER A 313 14.70 8.11 8.17
N ASP A 314 15.11 8.59 9.34
CA ASP A 314 16.06 7.91 10.23
C ASP A 314 15.39 7.28 11.46
N ARG A 315 14.06 7.11 11.50
CA ARG A 315 13.36 6.54 12.66
C ARG A 315 13.15 5.04 12.49
N VAL A 316 13.67 4.25 13.44
CA VAL A 316 13.42 2.80 13.58
C VAL A 316 12.00 2.54 14.09
N ILE A 317 11.58 3.27 15.12
CA ILE A 317 10.25 3.09 15.70
C ILE A 317 9.79 4.33 16.49
N ASP A 318 8.47 4.57 16.49
CA ASP A 318 7.80 5.43 17.47
C ASP A 318 7.12 4.56 18.55
N ALA A 319 7.81 4.38 19.67
CA ALA A 319 7.51 3.40 20.71
C ALA A 319 6.57 3.95 21.80
N GLY A 320 5.53 3.18 22.10
CA GLY A 320 4.55 3.44 23.14
C GLY A 320 3.34 4.25 22.65
N GLU A 321 2.25 4.17 23.43
CA GLU A 321 1.05 4.98 23.25
C GLU A 321 0.66 5.59 24.60
N SER A 322 0.48 6.91 24.65
CA SER A 322 0.10 7.58 25.89
C SER A 322 -1.20 7.00 26.49
N GLY A 323 -1.20 6.82 27.81
CA GLY A 323 -2.30 6.20 28.55
C GLY A 323 -2.41 4.68 28.41
N LYS A 324 -1.48 4.01 27.71
CA LYS A 324 -1.50 2.54 27.51
C LYS A 324 -0.15 1.93 27.91
N LEU A 325 -0.19 1.03 28.89
CA LEU A 325 0.96 0.21 29.30
C LEU A 325 1.58 -0.51 28.09
N GLY A 326 2.91 -0.54 28.00
CA GLY A 326 3.62 -1.24 26.93
C GLY A 326 5.09 -1.51 27.28
N GLY A 327 5.75 -2.33 26.48
CA GLY A 327 7.17 -2.60 26.65
C GLY A 327 7.84 -3.04 25.35
N PHE A 328 9.14 -2.80 25.27
CA PHE A 328 9.92 -3.00 24.05
C PHE A 328 11.29 -3.62 24.34
N TYR A 329 11.67 -4.61 23.56
CA TYR A 329 13.06 -5.02 23.37
C TYR A 329 13.42 -4.71 21.90
N ILE A 330 14.29 -3.74 21.67
CA ILE A 330 14.65 -3.26 20.32
C ILE A 330 16.14 -3.49 20.12
N SER A 331 16.53 -4.33 19.16
CA SER A 331 17.94 -4.68 18.96
C SER A 331 18.27 -5.14 17.53
N GLY A 332 19.45 -4.80 17.04
CA GLY A 332 20.01 -5.36 15.80
C GLY A 332 19.37 -4.91 14.50
N ASN A 333 18.42 -3.96 14.53
CA ASN A 333 17.76 -3.44 13.31
C ASN A 333 18.77 -2.69 12.43
N ARG A 334 18.51 -2.63 11.12
CA ARG A 334 19.33 -1.90 10.16
C ARG A 334 18.50 -0.83 9.47
N ILE A 335 18.70 0.43 9.83
CA ILE A 335 18.04 1.59 9.22
C ILE A 335 18.96 2.24 8.19
N ASN A 336 18.53 2.36 6.93
CA ASN A 336 19.28 2.97 5.83
C ASN A 336 20.70 2.41 5.69
N GLY A 337 20.84 1.08 5.80
CA GLY A 337 22.12 0.39 5.76
C GLY A 337 22.95 0.45 7.04
N LYS A 338 22.55 1.21 8.06
CA LYS A 338 23.24 1.32 9.35
C LYS A 338 22.68 0.35 10.38
N LEU A 339 23.54 -0.56 10.85
CA LEU A 339 23.21 -1.47 11.96
C LEU A 339 23.06 -0.67 13.26
N THR A 340 21.98 -0.93 13.98
CA THR A 340 21.70 -0.44 15.33
C THR A 340 22.05 -1.51 16.35
N GLY A 341 22.49 -1.10 17.54
CA GLY A 341 22.62 -2.01 18.68
C GLY A 341 21.29 -2.16 19.40
N TRP A 342 21.35 -2.48 20.70
CA TRP A 342 20.20 -2.35 21.58
C TRP A 342 19.80 -0.87 21.74
N LEU A 343 18.50 -0.58 21.72
CA LEU A 343 17.93 0.77 21.86
C LEU A 343 17.06 0.85 23.12
N ASP A 344 17.40 1.77 24.03
CA ASP A 344 16.80 1.93 25.36
C ASP A 344 15.70 2.99 25.43
N GLY A 345 15.24 3.48 24.28
CA GLY A 345 14.28 4.58 24.16
C GLY A 345 14.89 5.98 24.21
N SER A 346 16.16 6.15 24.58
CA SER A 346 16.85 7.46 24.60
C SER A 346 17.58 7.81 23.29
N SER A 347 17.73 6.82 22.40
CA SER A 347 18.39 6.95 21.10
C SER A 347 17.63 7.87 20.13
N ALA A 348 18.35 8.61 19.29
CA ALA A 348 17.76 9.41 18.21
C ALA A 348 17.00 8.58 17.15
N TYR A 349 17.22 7.25 17.11
CA TYR A 349 16.48 6.31 16.25
C TYR A 349 15.07 5.99 16.77
N VAL A 350 14.77 6.33 18.03
CA VAL A 350 13.50 6.03 18.69
C VAL A 350 12.79 7.33 19.01
N LYS A 351 11.57 7.48 18.52
CA LYS A 351 10.61 8.43 19.10
C LYS A 351 9.84 7.69 20.20
N SER A 352 9.60 8.32 21.34
CA SER A 352 8.79 7.70 22.41
C SER A 352 7.51 8.50 22.59
N SER A 353 6.38 7.90 22.23
CA SER A 353 5.04 8.49 22.37
C SER A 353 4.23 7.84 23.50
N GLY A 354 4.82 6.89 24.21
CA GLY A 354 4.27 6.31 25.44
C GLY A 354 4.48 7.20 26.67
N ASP A 355 3.80 6.85 27.77
CA ASP A 355 3.99 7.55 29.03
C ASP A 355 5.38 7.23 29.61
N ALA A 356 6.09 8.26 30.08
CA ALA A 356 7.45 8.12 30.62
C ALA A 356 7.49 7.79 32.13
N SER A 357 6.34 7.71 32.80
CA SER A 357 6.22 7.36 34.21
C SER A 357 4.80 6.93 34.57
N GLY A 358 4.62 6.36 35.76
CA GLY A 358 3.31 5.92 36.27
C GLY A 358 2.92 4.52 35.81
N ASP A 359 1.67 4.13 36.10
CA ASP A 359 1.20 2.75 35.92
C ASP A 359 1.04 2.32 34.45
N GLN A 360 1.00 3.29 33.53
CA GLN A 360 0.89 3.08 32.08
C GLN A 360 2.22 3.31 31.35
N LEU A 361 3.34 3.31 32.10
CA LEU A 361 4.69 3.51 31.58
C LEU A 361 4.99 2.58 30.39
N THR A 362 5.59 3.13 29.34
CA THR A 362 6.26 2.33 28.30
C THR A 362 7.68 1.99 28.73
N THR A 363 8.00 0.69 28.79
CA THR A 363 9.31 0.19 29.27
C THR A 363 10.22 -0.28 28.13
N PHE A 364 11.53 -0.22 28.36
CA PHE A 364 12.54 -0.75 27.43
C PHE A 364 13.36 -1.84 28.14
N ALA A 365 13.17 -3.09 27.74
CA ALA A 365 13.81 -4.26 28.32
C ALA A 365 15.22 -4.47 27.76
N ALA A 366 16.11 -5.03 28.57
CA ALA A 366 17.48 -5.39 28.17
C ALA A 366 17.58 -6.78 27.52
N GLU A 367 16.54 -7.61 27.66
CA GLU A 367 16.44 -8.95 27.10
C GLU A 367 15.11 -9.11 26.35
N PRO A 368 15.03 -10.01 25.34
CA PRO A 368 13.78 -10.31 24.66
C PRO A 368 12.72 -10.89 25.61
N TYR A 369 11.46 -10.53 25.37
CA TYR A 369 10.31 -11.14 26.02
C TYR A 369 10.06 -12.55 25.47
N LEU A 370 9.73 -13.48 26.34
CA LEU A 370 9.27 -14.83 26.01
C LEU A 370 7.77 -14.96 26.20
N SER A 371 7.19 -16.04 25.67
CA SER A 371 5.74 -16.25 25.69
C SER A 371 5.11 -16.24 27.08
N ALA A 372 5.88 -16.58 28.12
CA ALA A 372 5.41 -16.56 29.51
C ALA A 372 5.27 -15.16 30.12
N ASP A 373 5.82 -14.12 29.47
CA ASP A 373 5.89 -12.75 30.02
C ASP A 373 4.61 -11.94 29.85
N SER A 374 3.61 -12.45 29.11
CA SER A 374 2.31 -11.78 28.99
C SER A 374 1.63 -11.65 30.35
N THR A 375 0.70 -10.70 30.48
CA THR A 375 -0.04 -10.48 31.73
C THR A 375 -1.36 -11.23 31.74
N GLY A 376 -2.05 -11.24 32.88
CA GLY A 376 -3.43 -11.75 32.97
C GLY A 376 -3.54 -13.26 32.85
N VAL A 377 -4.54 -13.70 32.08
CA VAL A 377 -4.92 -15.14 31.99
C VAL A 377 -3.84 -16.01 31.34
N ASN A 378 -2.92 -15.41 30.58
CA ASN A 378 -1.85 -16.13 29.89
C ASN A 378 -0.49 -15.99 30.58
N HIS A 379 -0.43 -15.29 31.71
CA HIS A 379 0.82 -15.13 32.46
C HIS A 379 1.39 -16.50 32.87
N GLY A 380 2.67 -16.74 32.55
CA GLY A 380 3.34 -18.01 32.81
C GLY A 380 2.99 -19.15 31.84
N VAL A 381 2.14 -18.92 30.84
CA VAL A 381 1.77 -19.93 29.84
C VAL A 381 2.73 -19.85 28.64
N THR A 382 3.47 -20.92 28.36
CA THR A 382 4.47 -20.93 27.28
C THR A 382 3.91 -21.35 25.92
N ASN A 383 4.59 -20.92 24.86
CA ASN A 383 4.45 -21.43 23.50
C ASN A 383 5.85 -21.76 22.95
N LYS A 384 6.09 -23.05 22.73
CA LYS A 384 7.40 -23.56 22.30
C LYS A 384 7.85 -22.99 20.95
N GLY A 385 6.94 -22.87 19.98
CA GLY A 385 7.27 -22.35 18.64
C GLY A 385 7.67 -20.88 18.70
N PHE A 386 6.96 -20.08 19.50
CA PHE A 386 7.29 -18.69 19.78
C PHE A 386 8.66 -18.56 20.45
N ASP A 387 8.88 -19.25 21.57
CA ASP A 387 10.12 -19.14 22.35
C ASP A 387 11.34 -19.63 21.56
N GLN A 388 11.19 -20.72 20.80
CA GLN A 388 12.27 -21.23 19.92
C GLN A 388 12.63 -20.21 18.85
N HIS A 389 11.64 -19.57 18.22
CA HIS A 389 11.90 -18.55 17.22
C HIS A 389 12.60 -17.33 17.84
N VAL A 390 12.14 -16.82 19.00
CA VAL A 390 12.79 -15.68 19.69
C VAL A 390 14.27 -15.97 20.01
N LEU A 391 14.57 -17.19 20.48
CA LEU A 391 15.91 -17.55 20.94
C LEU A 391 16.86 -18.00 19.82
N GLN A 392 16.34 -18.57 18.73
CA GLN A 392 17.15 -19.28 17.73
C GLN A 392 16.75 -19.02 16.27
N GLY A 393 15.55 -18.48 16.02
CA GLY A 393 15.00 -18.26 14.68
C GLY A 393 15.19 -16.86 14.14
N VAL A 394 15.94 -16.00 14.83
CA VAL A 394 16.20 -14.62 14.43
C VAL A 394 17.64 -14.47 13.94
N PHE A 395 17.79 -14.00 12.71
CA PHE A 395 19.07 -13.81 12.01
C PHE A 395 19.52 -12.35 12.03
N ASP A 396 20.80 -12.09 11.75
CA ASP A 396 21.30 -10.71 11.66
C ASP A 396 20.70 -9.94 10.46
N ALA A 397 20.36 -8.68 10.67
CA ALA A 397 19.93 -7.78 9.60
C ALA A 397 21.09 -7.47 8.63
N ASN A 398 21.12 -8.15 7.49
CA ASN A 398 22.19 -8.03 6.49
C ASN A 398 21.65 -8.16 5.05
N GLU A 399 22.53 -7.91 4.08
CA GLU A 399 22.18 -7.97 2.64
C GLU A 399 21.71 -9.36 2.19
N HIS A 400 22.21 -10.43 2.82
CA HIS A 400 21.75 -11.77 2.49
C HIS A 400 20.29 -11.95 2.89
N LEU A 401 19.91 -11.56 4.12
CA LEU A 401 18.52 -11.57 4.57
C LEU A 401 17.61 -10.74 3.66
N LEU A 402 18.04 -9.52 3.29
CA LEU A 402 17.32 -8.68 2.32
C LEU A 402 17.06 -9.43 1.01
N SER A 403 18.13 -9.98 0.41
CA SER A 403 18.04 -10.69 -0.86
C SER A 403 17.20 -11.96 -0.80
N THR A 404 17.13 -12.62 0.36
CA THR A 404 16.32 -13.83 0.55
C THR A 404 14.84 -13.47 0.64
N ILE A 405 14.49 -12.47 1.46
CA ILE A 405 13.10 -11.99 1.59
C ILE A 405 12.56 -11.50 0.24
N LEU A 406 13.33 -10.69 -0.48
CA LEU A 406 12.92 -10.19 -1.81
C LEU A 406 12.66 -11.33 -2.82
N ARG A 407 13.42 -12.42 -2.76
CA ARG A 407 13.28 -13.55 -3.69
C ARG A 407 12.17 -14.54 -3.32
N GLN A 408 11.88 -14.70 -2.03
CA GLN A 408 11.01 -15.79 -1.54
C GLN A 408 9.65 -15.32 -1.01
N ALA A 409 9.53 -14.08 -0.50
CA ALA A 409 8.28 -13.62 0.10
C ALA A 409 7.14 -13.43 -0.92
N GLY A 410 5.90 -13.56 -0.45
CA GLY A 410 4.67 -13.40 -1.22
C GLY A 410 4.14 -14.71 -1.79
N ALA A 411 3.06 -14.64 -2.56
CA ALA A 411 2.50 -15.75 -3.31
C ALA A 411 3.42 -16.12 -4.50
N THR A 412 4.53 -16.79 -4.20
CA THR A 412 5.56 -17.15 -5.19
C THR A 412 5.27 -18.43 -5.96
N TYR A 413 4.27 -19.19 -5.53
CA TYR A 413 3.84 -20.44 -6.15
C TYR A 413 2.32 -20.38 -6.43
N PRO A 414 1.81 -20.92 -7.56
CA PRO A 414 2.54 -21.59 -8.66
C PRO A 414 3.54 -20.69 -9.39
N ARG A 415 3.30 -19.37 -9.39
CA ARG A 415 4.21 -18.34 -9.89
C ARG A 415 4.03 -17.09 -9.06
N ARG A 416 5.11 -16.32 -8.89
CA ARG A 416 4.99 -14.92 -8.49
C ARG A 416 4.38 -14.13 -9.64
N ASP A 417 3.29 -13.43 -9.38
CA ASP A 417 2.63 -12.63 -10.40
C ASP A 417 3.40 -11.34 -10.77
N ALA A 418 2.95 -10.70 -11.85
CA ALA A 418 3.59 -9.51 -12.41
C ALA A 418 3.59 -8.29 -11.45
N ILE A 419 2.64 -8.23 -10.51
CA ILE A 419 2.49 -7.12 -9.56
C ILE A 419 3.55 -7.27 -8.47
N ASP A 420 3.66 -8.44 -7.87
CA ASP A 420 4.67 -8.70 -6.84
C ASP A 420 6.09 -8.64 -7.41
N ALA A 421 6.28 -9.10 -8.65
CA ALA A 421 7.54 -8.98 -9.36
C ALA A 421 7.97 -7.51 -9.54
N ARG A 422 7.01 -6.62 -9.85
CA ARG A 422 7.24 -5.16 -9.88
C ARG A 422 7.64 -4.62 -8.51
N ILE A 423 6.87 -4.98 -7.47
CA ILE A 423 7.12 -4.50 -6.10
C ILE A 423 8.53 -4.85 -5.64
N VAL A 424 8.98 -6.09 -5.88
CA VAL A 424 10.34 -6.51 -5.55
C VAL A 424 11.38 -5.76 -6.40
N ALA A 425 11.14 -5.62 -7.71
CA ALA A 425 12.04 -4.87 -8.57
C ALA A 425 12.14 -3.39 -8.18
N GLU A 426 11.07 -2.79 -7.64
CA GLU A 426 11.07 -1.42 -7.11
C GLU A 426 11.93 -1.29 -5.86
N VAL A 427 11.80 -2.22 -4.91
CA VAL A 427 12.65 -2.25 -3.71
C VAL A 427 14.13 -2.41 -4.08
N GLU A 428 14.45 -3.35 -4.99
CA GLU A 428 15.82 -3.57 -5.46
C GLU A 428 16.44 -2.34 -6.14
N GLN A 429 15.60 -1.51 -6.79
CA GLN A 429 16.03 -0.33 -7.54
C GLN A 429 15.94 0.98 -6.75
N GLY A 430 15.40 0.96 -5.53
CA GLY A 430 15.13 2.19 -4.78
C GLY A 430 14.03 3.05 -5.41
N LEU A 431 13.03 2.41 -6.01
CA LEU A 431 11.86 3.04 -6.64
C LEU A 431 10.60 2.82 -5.79
N GLY A 432 9.47 3.41 -6.19
CA GLY A 432 8.18 3.24 -5.54
C GLY A 432 7.47 4.57 -5.37
N ARG A 433 6.13 4.53 -5.29
CA ARG A 433 5.28 5.70 -5.03
C ARG A 433 3.99 5.30 -4.34
N TYR A 434 3.25 6.29 -3.83
CA TYR A 434 1.89 6.08 -3.34
C TYR A 434 0.90 6.19 -4.50
N ILE A 435 -0.07 5.28 -4.53
CA ILE A 435 -1.09 5.21 -5.58
C ILE A 435 -2.48 5.38 -4.97
N ASN A 436 -3.44 5.83 -5.77
CA ASN A 436 -4.81 6.01 -5.29
C ASN A 436 -5.76 4.90 -5.75
N THR A 437 -5.42 4.21 -6.84
CA THR A 437 -6.16 3.07 -7.37
C THR A 437 -5.19 2.11 -8.05
N GLU A 438 -5.55 0.83 -8.10
CA GLU A 438 -4.82 -0.20 -8.84
C GLU A 438 -4.67 0.13 -10.33
N HIS A 439 -5.58 0.96 -10.87
CA HIS A 439 -5.49 1.48 -12.23
C HIS A 439 -4.19 2.24 -12.47
N GLU A 440 -3.59 2.90 -11.48
CA GLU A 440 -2.37 3.67 -11.69
C GLU A 440 -1.11 2.83 -12.00
N VAL A 441 -1.20 1.50 -11.87
CA VAL A 441 -0.04 0.59 -11.94
C VAL A 441 -0.24 -0.62 -12.86
N GLY A 442 -1.28 -0.62 -13.68
CA GLY A 442 -1.55 -1.71 -14.63
C GLY A 442 -2.79 -2.54 -14.32
N GLY A 443 -3.42 -2.36 -13.15
CA GLY A 443 -4.56 -3.16 -12.69
C GLY A 443 -4.25 -4.65 -12.47
N TYR A 444 -5.32 -5.44 -12.34
CA TYR A 444 -5.27 -6.88 -12.09
C TYR A 444 -4.60 -7.68 -13.22
N ILE A 445 -4.12 -8.88 -12.89
CA ILE A 445 -3.50 -9.80 -13.85
C ILE A 445 -4.54 -10.31 -14.85
N SER A 446 -5.67 -10.80 -14.34
CA SER A 446 -6.79 -11.32 -15.11
C SER A 446 -8.04 -10.45 -14.93
N SER A 447 -8.99 -10.58 -15.86
CA SER A 447 -10.35 -10.10 -15.63
C SER A 447 -11.02 -10.88 -14.50
N PHE A 448 -11.99 -10.25 -13.85
CA PHE A 448 -12.79 -10.84 -12.79
C PHE A 448 -13.65 -12.01 -13.29
N GLY A 449 -13.68 -13.10 -12.53
CA GLY A 449 -14.49 -14.30 -12.82
C GLY A 449 -14.03 -15.11 -14.04
N VAL A 450 -12.95 -14.71 -14.72
CA VAL A 450 -12.43 -15.40 -15.90
C VAL A 450 -11.32 -16.36 -15.49
N ILE A 451 -11.53 -17.65 -15.73
CA ILE A 451 -10.51 -18.70 -15.51
C ILE A 451 -9.31 -18.40 -16.43
N GLU A 452 -8.16 -18.17 -15.82
CA GLU A 452 -6.89 -17.93 -16.52
C GLU A 452 -6.28 -19.25 -17.00
N ASP A 453 -6.23 -20.23 -16.10
CA ASP A 453 -5.75 -21.58 -16.35
C ASP A 453 -6.48 -22.58 -15.44
N GLN A 454 -6.50 -23.84 -15.84
CA GLN A 454 -7.11 -24.94 -15.10
C GLN A 454 -6.29 -26.23 -15.28
N HIS A 455 -6.30 -27.10 -14.27
CA HIS A 455 -5.61 -28.39 -14.40
C HIS A 455 -6.25 -29.24 -15.51
N SER A 456 -5.44 -30.06 -16.17
CA SER A 456 -5.91 -30.92 -17.26
C SER A 456 -6.94 -31.96 -16.81
N ASP A 457 -7.81 -32.38 -17.73
CA ASP A 457 -8.73 -33.51 -17.49
C ASP A 457 -7.98 -34.74 -16.94
N GLY A 458 -8.52 -35.33 -15.88
CA GLY A 458 -7.94 -36.49 -15.21
C GLY A 458 -6.72 -36.20 -14.32
N TYR A 459 -6.46 -34.92 -14.01
CA TYR A 459 -5.43 -34.52 -13.04
C TYR A 459 -5.71 -35.10 -11.64
N ASP A 460 -6.95 -35.01 -11.18
CA ASP A 460 -7.47 -35.59 -9.94
C ASP A 460 -8.83 -36.21 -10.23
N SER A 461 -8.82 -37.45 -10.72
CA SER A 461 -10.02 -38.12 -11.23
C SER A 461 -10.93 -38.67 -10.13
N ASN A 462 -10.40 -38.83 -8.92
CA ASN A 462 -11.16 -39.32 -7.75
C ASN A 462 -11.60 -38.18 -6.81
N LEU A 463 -11.27 -36.93 -7.16
CA LEU A 463 -11.68 -35.70 -6.48
C LEU A 463 -11.27 -35.67 -5.01
N ASN A 464 -10.05 -36.13 -4.72
CA ASN A 464 -9.52 -36.18 -3.37
C ASN A 464 -8.45 -35.11 -3.07
N GLY A 465 -8.23 -34.19 -4.01
CA GLY A 465 -7.27 -33.09 -3.94
C GLY A 465 -5.81 -33.50 -4.17
N ILE A 466 -5.54 -34.74 -4.57
CA ILE A 466 -4.20 -35.25 -4.85
C ILE A 466 -4.11 -35.63 -6.33
N GLU A 467 -3.03 -35.21 -7.01
CA GLU A 467 -2.81 -35.58 -8.40
C GLU A 467 -2.73 -37.12 -8.56
N ASP A 468 -3.50 -37.66 -9.50
CA ASP A 468 -3.54 -39.06 -9.92
C ASP A 468 -2.14 -39.69 -10.05
N LYS A 469 -1.23 -38.96 -10.68
CA LYS A 469 0.15 -39.40 -10.95
C LYS A 469 0.95 -39.49 -9.65
N TRP A 470 0.76 -38.55 -8.74
CA TRP A 470 1.39 -38.56 -7.44
C TRP A 470 0.87 -39.72 -6.59
N GLU A 471 -0.43 -39.98 -6.59
CA GLU A 471 -1.03 -41.12 -5.90
C GLU A 471 -0.51 -42.46 -6.42
N LYS A 472 -0.44 -42.63 -7.74
CA LYS A 472 0.08 -43.85 -8.38
C LYS A 472 1.56 -44.05 -8.04
N LYS A 473 2.37 -42.98 -8.03
CA LYS A 473 3.78 -43.02 -7.63
C LYS A 473 3.95 -43.43 -6.16
N ASN A 474 3.07 -42.95 -5.27
CA ASN A 474 3.10 -43.24 -3.84
C ASN A 474 2.31 -44.49 -3.44
N LYS A 475 1.72 -45.21 -4.41
CA LYS A 475 0.96 -46.47 -4.21
C LYS A 475 -0.26 -46.31 -3.30
N ILE A 476 -0.91 -45.17 -3.37
CA ILE A 476 -2.16 -44.86 -2.64
C ILE A 476 -3.36 -44.70 -3.58
N TRP A 477 -3.15 -44.80 -4.89
CA TRP A 477 -4.22 -44.74 -5.88
C TRP A 477 -5.32 -45.78 -5.60
N GLY A 478 -6.56 -45.32 -5.48
CA GLY A 478 -7.73 -46.16 -5.20
C GLY A 478 -7.86 -46.62 -3.74
N VAL A 479 -7.00 -46.13 -2.85
CA VAL A 479 -7.18 -46.31 -1.40
C VAL A 479 -8.25 -45.32 -0.93
N GLU A 480 -9.34 -45.86 -0.38
CA GLU A 480 -10.43 -45.07 0.18
C GLU A 480 -9.87 -44.12 1.25
N ASP A 481 -10.28 -42.85 1.20
CA ASP A 481 -9.95 -41.86 2.23
C ASP A 481 -8.43 -41.61 2.45
N ALA A 482 -7.61 -41.84 1.42
CA ALA A 482 -6.16 -41.60 1.50
C ALA A 482 -5.82 -40.16 1.90
N TYR A 483 -6.51 -39.16 1.33
CA TYR A 483 -6.28 -37.73 1.56
C TYR A 483 -6.33 -37.31 3.04
N LYS A 484 -7.17 -37.97 3.86
CA LYS A 484 -7.30 -37.70 5.30
C LYS A 484 -6.58 -38.72 6.20
N THR A 485 -5.91 -39.71 5.61
CA THR A 485 -5.16 -40.71 6.36
C THR A 485 -3.82 -40.15 6.82
N VAL A 486 -3.64 -40.01 8.14
CA VAL A 486 -2.38 -39.58 8.77
C VAL A 486 -1.32 -40.67 8.61
N THR A 487 -0.18 -40.30 8.03
CA THR A 487 0.97 -41.20 7.82
C THR A 487 1.88 -41.26 9.05
N ARG A 488 2.95 -42.05 8.98
CA ARG A 488 3.95 -42.13 10.07
C ARG A 488 4.70 -40.83 10.31
N SER A 489 4.70 -39.87 9.38
CA SER A 489 5.30 -38.55 9.58
C SER A 489 4.44 -37.62 10.44
N GLY A 490 3.17 -37.98 10.68
CA GLY A 490 2.18 -37.11 11.32
C GLY A 490 1.39 -36.23 10.35
N TYR A 491 1.79 -36.15 9.08
CA TYR A 491 1.04 -35.50 8.00
C TYR A 491 0.11 -36.49 7.28
N THR A 492 -1.02 -36.02 6.76
CA THR A 492 -1.85 -36.80 5.83
C THR A 492 -1.19 -36.96 4.46
N TRP A 493 -1.67 -37.88 3.63
CA TRP A 493 -1.22 -37.97 2.24
C TRP A 493 -1.48 -36.69 1.44
N LEU A 494 -2.59 -35.99 1.71
CA LEU A 494 -2.89 -34.69 1.10
C LEU A 494 -1.85 -33.63 1.50
N GLU A 495 -1.50 -33.56 2.77
CA GLU A 495 -0.46 -32.62 3.25
C GLU A 495 0.92 -32.96 2.66
N LEU A 496 1.27 -34.24 2.55
CA LEU A 496 2.51 -34.66 1.89
C LEU A 496 2.54 -34.28 0.41
N TYR A 497 1.39 -34.39 -0.27
CA TYR A 497 1.26 -33.96 -1.65
C TYR A 497 1.43 -32.44 -1.77
N ILE A 498 0.63 -31.66 -1.04
CA ILE A 498 0.65 -30.20 -1.06
C ILE A 498 2.04 -29.65 -0.73
N ASN A 499 2.71 -30.20 0.28
CA ASN A 499 4.05 -29.79 0.66
C ASN A 499 5.14 -30.24 -0.34
N SER A 500 4.84 -31.20 -1.23
CA SER A 500 5.76 -31.63 -2.29
C SER A 500 5.67 -30.78 -3.56
N LEU A 501 4.65 -29.92 -3.68
CA LEU A 501 4.49 -29.00 -4.82
C LEU A 501 5.50 -27.86 -4.78
N VAL A 502 5.91 -27.45 -3.57
CA VAL A 502 6.74 -26.26 -3.36
C VAL A 502 8.12 -26.68 -2.86
N ASP A 503 9.16 -26.16 -3.50
CA ASP A 503 10.50 -26.10 -2.92
C ASP A 503 10.54 -24.89 -1.97
N MET A 504 10.80 -25.10 -0.68
CA MET A 504 10.83 -24.01 0.30
C MET A 504 11.95 -23.00 0.04
N GLU A 505 12.95 -23.37 -0.76
CA GLU A 505 14.01 -22.46 -1.22
C GLU A 505 13.72 -21.85 -2.60
N HIS A 506 12.54 -22.11 -3.17
CA HIS A 506 12.15 -21.61 -4.50
C HIS A 506 12.29 -20.09 -4.58
N ALA A 507 13.10 -19.65 -5.55
CA ALA A 507 13.22 -18.25 -5.90
C ALA A 507 12.40 -17.98 -7.16
N ALA A 508 11.59 -16.93 -7.12
CA ALA A 508 10.76 -16.54 -8.26
C ALA A 508 11.62 -16.24 -9.51
N GLU A 509 11.17 -16.73 -10.67
CA GLU A 509 11.95 -16.69 -11.93
C GLU A 509 11.47 -15.62 -12.93
N ASN A 510 10.84 -14.55 -12.43
CA ASN A 510 10.27 -13.49 -13.27
C ASN A 510 11.32 -12.80 -14.18
N PRO A 511 10.93 -12.33 -15.39
CA PRO A 511 11.81 -11.55 -16.25
C PRO A 511 12.12 -10.17 -15.67
N GLU A 512 13.26 -9.59 -16.02
CA GLU A 512 13.53 -8.18 -15.77
C GLU A 512 12.74 -7.31 -16.75
N ALA A 513 12.07 -6.28 -16.23
CA ALA A 513 11.30 -5.31 -17.03
C ALA A 513 11.60 -3.88 -16.58
N LYS A 514 11.94 -3.00 -17.52
CA LYS A 514 12.16 -1.58 -17.24
C LYS A 514 11.59 -0.69 -18.34
N LEU A 515 10.70 0.22 -17.95
CA LEU A 515 10.24 1.31 -18.81
C LEU A 515 11.38 2.35 -18.95
N GLN A 516 11.87 2.53 -20.17
CA GLN A 516 12.92 3.51 -20.50
C GLN A 516 12.36 4.84 -20.99
N ALA A 517 11.21 4.79 -21.65
CA ALA A 517 10.46 5.95 -22.12
C ALA A 517 8.97 5.57 -22.16
N PRO A 518 8.04 6.48 -21.84
CA PRO A 518 8.31 7.82 -21.31
C PRO A 518 8.94 7.78 -19.90
N SER A 519 9.59 8.87 -19.50
CA SER A 519 10.06 9.05 -18.12
C SER A 519 8.90 9.43 -17.21
N ASN A 520 9.04 9.18 -15.90
CA ASN A 520 8.06 9.67 -14.93
C ASN A 520 7.96 11.21 -14.98
N ASN A 521 6.74 11.73 -14.94
CA ASN A 521 6.32 13.12 -15.12
C ASN A 521 6.74 13.77 -16.45
N GLU A 522 7.03 12.98 -17.49
CA GLU A 522 7.30 13.54 -18.82
C GLU A 522 6.05 14.24 -19.39
N GLN A 523 6.25 15.44 -19.95
CA GLN A 523 5.16 16.28 -20.45
C GLN A 523 5.17 16.37 -21.98
N PHE A 524 3.99 16.23 -22.59
CA PHE A 524 3.79 16.21 -24.03
C PHE A 524 2.78 17.28 -24.45
N LYS A 525 2.91 17.78 -25.68
CA LYS A 525 1.88 18.66 -26.26
C LYS A 525 0.70 17.83 -26.74
N LEU A 526 -0.51 18.40 -26.64
CA LEU A 526 -1.70 17.77 -27.20
C LEU A 526 -1.50 17.38 -28.67
N GLY A 527 -1.79 16.12 -29.00
CA GLY A 527 -1.64 15.55 -30.35
C GLY A 527 -0.24 15.00 -30.68
N GLU A 528 0.75 15.19 -29.81
CA GLU A 528 2.09 14.62 -29.99
C GLU A 528 2.07 13.09 -29.79
N PRO A 529 2.66 12.29 -30.69
CA PRO A 529 2.82 10.85 -30.48
C PRO A 529 3.82 10.56 -29.35
N ILE A 530 3.45 9.68 -28.42
CA ILE A 530 4.31 9.30 -27.29
C ILE A 530 4.99 7.97 -27.60
N GLN A 531 6.32 7.95 -27.49
CA GLN A 531 7.13 6.76 -27.71
C GLN A 531 7.32 5.98 -26.41
N VAL A 532 6.91 4.71 -26.42
CA VAL A 532 7.12 3.78 -25.32
C VAL A 532 8.30 2.88 -25.68
N LYS A 533 9.27 2.78 -24.77
CA LYS A 533 10.45 1.91 -24.91
C LYS A 533 10.62 1.09 -23.65
N VAL A 534 10.71 -0.22 -23.81
CA VAL A 534 10.85 -1.17 -22.70
C VAL A 534 12.11 -2.01 -22.91
N ASN A 535 12.93 -2.09 -21.87
CA ASN A 535 13.98 -3.10 -21.75
C ASN A 535 13.38 -4.33 -21.06
N ALA A 536 13.58 -5.48 -21.68
CA ALA A 536 13.11 -6.75 -21.15
C ALA A 536 14.17 -7.84 -21.38
N ALA A 537 14.46 -8.62 -20.34
CA ALA A 537 15.39 -9.75 -20.39
C ALA A 537 15.04 -10.79 -19.32
N SER A 538 15.46 -12.04 -19.50
CA SER A 538 15.37 -13.06 -18.45
C SER A 538 16.77 -13.47 -18.03
N LYS A 539 17.04 -13.38 -16.72
CA LYS A 539 18.27 -13.93 -16.09
C LYS A 539 18.29 -15.46 -16.13
N PHE A 540 17.13 -16.09 -16.31
CA PHE A 540 16.93 -17.54 -16.37
C PHE A 540 17.06 -18.11 -17.79
N LYS A 541 17.42 -17.25 -18.77
CA LYS A 541 17.60 -17.58 -20.19
C LYS A 541 16.30 -17.93 -20.93
N ASN A 542 15.14 -17.71 -20.31
CA ASN A 542 13.85 -17.78 -20.98
C ASN A 542 13.75 -16.68 -22.05
N LYS A 543 13.04 -16.97 -23.14
CA LYS A 543 12.84 -16.00 -24.21
C LYS A 543 11.72 -15.05 -23.80
N ILE A 544 11.90 -13.74 -23.98
CA ILE A 544 10.78 -12.79 -23.86
C ILE A 544 9.82 -12.98 -25.02
N GLU A 545 8.58 -13.39 -24.71
CA GLU A 545 7.54 -13.68 -25.70
C GLU A 545 6.66 -12.47 -25.99
N LYS A 546 6.28 -11.73 -24.94
CA LYS A 546 5.32 -10.64 -25.05
C LYS A 546 5.75 -9.44 -24.21
N VAL A 547 5.47 -8.24 -24.73
CA VAL A 547 5.58 -6.97 -23.99
C VAL A 547 4.32 -6.17 -24.27
N ALA A 548 3.32 -6.32 -23.40
CA ALA A 548 2.03 -5.65 -23.50
C ALA A 548 2.10 -4.25 -22.88
N ILE A 549 1.63 -3.22 -23.58
CA ILE A 549 1.65 -1.83 -23.11
C ILE A 549 0.28 -1.44 -22.56
N TYR A 550 0.28 -0.71 -21.44
CA TYR A 550 -0.92 -0.29 -20.73
C TYR A 550 -0.94 1.22 -20.50
N ASN A 551 -2.14 1.80 -20.56
CA ASN A 551 -2.47 3.09 -19.96
C ASN A 551 -3.43 2.83 -18.80
N GLY A 552 -2.92 2.97 -17.60
CA GLY A 552 -3.56 2.45 -16.40
C GLY A 552 -3.86 0.96 -16.53
N SER A 553 -5.11 0.55 -16.36
CA SER A 553 -5.53 -0.85 -16.59
C SER A 553 -5.88 -1.16 -18.05
N GLU A 554 -5.91 -0.15 -18.94
CA GLU A 554 -6.29 -0.34 -20.33
C GLU A 554 -5.11 -0.89 -21.15
N TYR A 555 -5.29 -2.07 -21.75
CA TYR A 555 -4.34 -2.63 -22.71
C TYR A 555 -4.38 -1.87 -24.04
N LEU A 556 -3.24 -1.32 -24.46
CA LEU A 556 -3.11 -0.54 -25.69
C LEU A 556 -2.61 -1.38 -26.88
N GLY A 557 -1.85 -2.43 -26.62
CA GLY A 557 -1.24 -3.26 -27.66
C GLY A 557 0.14 -3.79 -27.29
N ASP A 558 0.65 -4.70 -28.13
CA ASP A 558 1.96 -5.30 -27.95
C ASP A 558 3.07 -4.46 -28.57
N ALA A 559 4.13 -4.24 -27.81
CA ALA A 559 5.33 -3.58 -28.29
C ALA A 559 6.16 -4.51 -29.19
N VAL A 560 6.75 -3.94 -30.24
CA VAL A 560 7.55 -4.70 -31.21
C VAL A 560 9.02 -4.55 -30.88
N LYS A 561 9.76 -5.66 -30.90
CA LYS A 561 11.22 -5.64 -30.73
C LYS A 561 11.91 -4.85 -31.85
N ARG A 562 12.72 -3.87 -31.45
CA ARG A 562 13.55 -3.00 -32.31
C ARG A 562 14.92 -2.82 -31.64
N GLY A 563 15.94 -3.48 -32.21
CA GLY A 563 17.25 -3.57 -31.58
C GLY A 563 17.17 -4.27 -30.22
N ASN A 564 17.66 -3.60 -29.17
CA ASN A 564 17.69 -4.12 -27.80
C ASN A 564 16.44 -3.76 -26.97
N THR A 565 15.45 -3.09 -27.56
CA THR A 565 14.26 -2.58 -26.86
C THR A 565 12.98 -3.08 -27.51
N TYR A 566 11.89 -3.11 -26.75
CA TYR A 566 10.53 -3.27 -27.27
C TYR A 566 9.90 -1.88 -27.37
N GLN A 567 9.26 -1.57 -28.50
CA GLN A 567 8.76 -0.22 -28.78
C GLN A 567 7.29 -0.22 -29.19
N TYR A 568 6.56 0.79 -28.72
CA TYR A 568 5.17 1.07 -29.06
C TYR A 568 4.97 2.59 -29.18
N THR A 569 3.97 3.05 -29.93
CA THR A 569 3.64 4.47 -30.05
C THR A 569 2.19 4.72 -29.66
N ILE A 570 1.99 5.51 -28.62
CA ILE A 570 0.66 5.96 -28.19
C ILE A 570 0.29 7.23 -28.98
N LYS A 571 -0.97 7.35 -29.39
CA LYS A 571 -1.49 8.51 -30.14
C LYS A 571 -2.87 8.89 -29.64
N GLY A 572 -3.25 10.15 -29.86
CA GLY A 572 -4.64 10.60 -29.64
C GLY A 572 -5.02 10.76 -28.17
N LEU A 573 -4.05 10.87 -27.26
CA LEU A 573 -4.33 11.24 -25.87
C LEU A 573 -4.85 12.69 -25.82
N LYS A 574 -5.80 12.92 -24.91
CA LYS A 574 -6.38 14.23 -24.62
C LYS A 574 -5.55 14.96 -23.56
N ASP A 575 -5.87 16.22 -23.26
CA ASP A 575 -5.28 16.92 -22.13
C ASP A 575 -5.71 16.24 -20.81
N ALA A 576 -4.78 15.51 -20.20
CA ALA A 576 -4.93 14.81 -18.93
C ALA A 576 -3.57 14.29 -18.45
N SER A 577 -3.57 13.66 -17.28
CA SER A 577 -2.46 12.82 -16.79
C SER A 577 -2.79 11.35 -17.05
N TYR A 578 -1.78 10.54 -17.36
CA TYR A 578 -1.90 9.14 -17.73
C TYR A 578 -0.83 8.29 -17.04
N PHE A 579 -1.08 6.99 -16.88
CA PHE A 579 -0.15 6.06 -16.24
C PHE A 579 0.33 5.01 -17.22
N ILE A 580 1.55 5.13 -17.73
CA ILE A 580 2.07 4.24 -18.77
C ILE A 580 2.94 3.16 -18.14
N SER A 581 2.66 1.91 -18.47
CA SER A 581 3.44 0.77 -18.00
C SER A 581 3.46 -0.35 -19.04
N ALA A 582 4.25 -1.39 -18.79
CA ALA A 582 4.32 -2.58 -19.62
C ALA A 582 4.33 -3.86 -18.78
N ARG A 583 3.67 -4.91 -19.27
CA ARG A 583 3.76 -6.28 -18.75
C ARG A 583 4.64 -7.09 -19.68
N VAL A 584 5.71 -7.65 -19.13
CA VAL A 584 6.67 -8.49 -19.86
C VAL A 584 6.43 -9.95 -19.49
N THR A 585 6.17 -10.80 -20.48
CA THR A 585 5.93 -12.24 -20.31
C THR A 585 7.04 -13.02 -21.01
N ASP A 586 7.64 -13.99 -20.31
CA ASP A 586 8.63 -14.90 -20.88
C ASP A 586 8.02 -16.22 -21.40
N SER A 587 8.86 -17.11 -21.95
CA SER A 587 8.43 -18.35 -22.59
C SER A 587 7.94 -19.45 -21.65
N GLU A 588 8.22 -19.31 -20.36
CA GLU A 588 7.63 -20.17 -19.34
C GLU A 588 6.33 -19.55 -18.80
N GLY A 589 6.01 -18.31 -19.21
CA GLY A 589 4.85 -17.55 -18.78
C GLY A 589 5.06 -16.83 -17.44
N HIS A 590 6.30 -16.60 -17.02
CA HIS A 590 6.57 -15.70 -15.90
C HIS A 590 6.43 -14.25 -16.34
N GLU A 591 5.89 -13.40 -15.47
CA GLU A 591 5.53 -12.04 -15.82
C GLU A 591 6.14 -10.99 -14.88
N THR A 592 6.46 -9.81 -15.40
CA THR A 592 6.82 -8.64 -14.60
C THR A 592 6.17 -7.39 -15.16
N GLN A 593 5.47 -6.64 -14.31
CA GLN A 593 5.00 -5.31 -14.63
C GLN A 593 6.14 -4.30 -14.41
N THR A 594 6.34 -3.35 -15.32
CA THR A 594 7.26 -2.24 -15.08
C THR A 594 6.66 -1.27 -14.06
N THR A 595 7.49 -0.57 -13.28
CA THR A 595 7.06 0.67 -12.62
C THR A 595 6.38 1.59 -13.63
N ALA A 596 5.18 2.06 -13.30
CA ALA A 596 4.40 2.93 -14.16
C ALA A 596 4.97 4.36 -14.14
N ALA A 597 5.04 5.00 -15.31
CA ALA A 597 5.34 6.42 -15.43
C ALA A 597 4.03 7.22 -15.47
N SER A 598 3.90 8.21 -14.58
CA SER A 598 2.91 9.28 -14.75
C SER A 598 3.38 10.18 -15.90
N ILE A 599 2.52 10.48 -16.87
CA ILE A 599 2.83 11.44 -17.95
C ILE A 599 1.72 12.47 -18.06
N HIS A 600 2.04 13.64 -18.62
CA HIS A 600 1.08 14.75 -18.71
C HIS A 600 0.98 15.26 -20.15
N VAL A 601 -0.23 15.25 -20.70
CA VAL A 601 -0.52 15.85 -22.01
C VAL A 601 -1.17 17.21 -21.77
N ASN A 602 -0.65 18.25 -22.42
CA ASN A 602 -1.07 19.64 -22.18
C ASN A 602 -1.55 20.32 -23.47
N THR A 603 -2.72 20.96 -23.40
CA THR A 603 -3.16 21.95 -24.38
C THR A 603 -2.25 23.18 -24.34
N SER A 604 -2.11 23.84 -25.50
CA SER A 604 -1.29 25.05 -25.66
C SER A 604 -1.77 26.22 -24.79
N ASP A 605 -0.82 26.93 -24.18
CA ASP A 605 -1.02 28.17 -23.43
C ASP A 605 -1.48 29.35 -24.31
N GLN A 606 -1.34 29.26 -25.63
CA GLN A 606 -1.91 30.22 -26.59
C GLN A 606 -3.42 30.44 -26.41
N THR A 607 -4.13 29.45 -25.87
CA THR A 607 -5.55 29.58 -25.52
C THR A 607 -5.78 30.62 -24.42
N LEU A 608 -4.87 30.72 -23.44
CA LEU A 608 -4.92 31.73 -22.38
C LEU A 608 -4.69 33.13 -22.93
N ASP A 609 -3.68 33.29 -23.81
CA ASP A 609 -3.36 34.57 -24.42
C ASP A 609 -4.58 35.15 -25.17
N GLN A 610 -5.30 34.29 -25.89
CA GLN A 610 -6.53 34.66 -26.61
C GLN A 610 -7.67 35.09 -25.67
N ALA A 611 -7.71 34.55 -24.45
CA ALA A 611 -8.64 34.93 -23.39
C ALA A 611 -8.12 36.09 -22.50
N GLY A 612 -6.95 36.64 -22.82
CA GLY A 612 -6.29 37.74 -22.12
C GLY A 612 -5.68 37.35 -20.77
N TRP A 613 -5.45 36.07 -20.51
CA TRP A 613 -4.78 35.57 -19.30
C TRP A 613 -3.30 35.35 -19.56
N SER A 614 -2.48 35.56 -18.53
CA SER A 614 -1.06 35.17 -18.51
C SER A 614 -0.86 33.98 -17.59
N SER A 615 0.24 33.24 -17.76
CA SER A 615 0.56 32.06 -16.95
C SER A 615 2.04 32.06 -16.57
N LYS A 616 2.38 31.64 -15.34
CA LYS A 616 3.76 31.53 -14.87
C LYS A 616 3.88 30.59 -13.67
N ASP A 617 4.97 29.83 -13.63
CA ASP A 617 5.46 29.22 -12.38
C ASP A 617 6.02 30.31 -11.45
N ILE A 618 5.61 30.27 -10.20
CA ILE A 618 6.12 31.09 -9.12
C ILE A 618 7.13 30.25 -8.35
N GLY A 619 8.26 30.87 -7.98
CA GLY A 619 9.36 30.16 -7.35
C GLY A 619 10.13 29.30 -8.34
N SER A 620 10.47 28.08 -7.94
CA SER A 620 11.25 27.09 -8.67
C SER A 620 10.68 25.67 -8.46
N PRO A 621 9.42 25.42 -8.85
CA PRO A 621 8.81 24.10 -8.74
C PRO A 621 9.61 23.07 -9.54
N ASP A 622 9.63 21.84 -9.05
CA ASP A 622 10.41 20.75 -9.63
C ASP A 622 9.80 20.22 -10.94
N LEU A 623 8.47 20.29 -11.06
CA LEU A 623 7.74 20.09 -12.31
C LEU A 623 7.18 21.42 -12.82
N ARG A 624 7.37 21.67 -14.12
CA ARG A 624 6.81 22.85 -14.78
C ARG A 624 5.28 22.78 -14.79
N GLY A 625 4.62 23.85 -14.38
CA GLY A 625 3.18 23.98 -14.49
C GLY A 625 2.71 24.35 -15.90
N SER A 626 1.40 24.24 -16.13
CA SER A 626 0.76 24.61 -17.39
C SER A 626 -0.63 25.19 -17.17
N GLY A 627 -1.09 25.99 -18.12
CA GLY A 627 -2.45 26.52 -18.11
C GLY A 627 -3.04 26.56 -19.51
N SER A 628 -4.33 26.29 -19.63
CA SER A 628 -5.07 26.35 -20.89
C SER A 628 -6.54 26.67 -20.66
N ILE A 629 -7.21 27.26 -21.65
CA ILE A 629 -8.67 27.46 -21.60
C ILE A 629 -9.31 26.85 -22.85
N THR A 630 -10.28 25.95 -22.66
CA THR A 630 -10.99 25.28 -23.75
C THR A 630 -12.47 25.28 -23.42
N GLU A 631 -13.30 25.75 -24.36
CA GLU A 631 -14.77 25.80 -24.19
C GLU A 631 -15.22 26.49 -22.89
N GLY A 632 -14.49 27.54 -22.47
CA GLY A 632 -14.80 28.31 -21.25
C GLY A 632 -14.34 27.64 -19.94
N VAL A 633 -13.69 26.48 -20.00
CA VAL A 633 -13.09 25.80 -18.85
C VAL A 633 -11.58 26.05 -18.83
N LEU A 634 -11.11 26.70 -17.76
CA LEU A 634 -9.69 26.90 -17.47
C LEU A 634 -9.13 25.66 -16.77
N THR A 635 -8.07 25.08 -17.32
CA THR A 635 -7.26 24.05 -16.64
C THR A 635 -5.96 24.69 -16.18
N VAL A 636 -5.62 24.51 -14.91
CA VAL A 636 -4.35 24.94 -14.30
C VAL A 636 -3.68 23.68 -13.76
N LYS A 637 -2.42 23.43 -14.13
CA LYS A 637 -1.60 22.35 -13.59
C LYS A 637 -0.40 22.93 -12.88
N GLY A 638 -0.10 22.44 -11.69
CA GLY A 638 0.94 23.00 -10.85
C GLY A 638 1.60 21.96 -9.94
N ASN A 639 2.84 22.26 -9.59
CA ASN A 639 3.67 21.53 -8.62
C ASN A 639 4.27 22.55 -7.65
N GLY A 640 4.73 22.06 -6.50
CA GLY A 640 5.30 22.87 -5.43
C GLY A 640 4.35 22.99 -4.23
N LYS A 641 4.73 23.87 -3.30
CA LYS A 641 3.98 24.20 -2.09
C LYS A 641 3.91 25.71 -1.86
N LEU A 642 2.74 26.20 -1.44
CA LEU A 642 2.63 27.49 -0.76
C LEU A 642 3.22 27.40 0.67
N GLY A 643 4.31 28.11 0.91
CA GLY A 643 5.03 28.08 2.17
C GLY A 643 5.81 26.79 2.42
N LYS A 644 5.74 26.29 3.65
CA LYS A 644 6.58 25.17 4.11
C LYS A 644 5.98 23.81 3.71
N SER A 645 6.80 22.96 3.12
CA SER A 645 6.43 21.57 2.81
C SER A 645 6.23 20.73 4.07
N GLU A 646 5.18 19.90 4.04
CA GLU A 646 4.93 18.90 5.08
C GLU A 646 6.09 17.91 5.19
N GLY A 647 6.40 17.48 6.42
CA GLY A 647 7.48 16.52 6.66
C GLY A 647 8.89 17.09 6.60
N SER A 648 9.05 18.37 6.24
CA SER A 648 10.36 19.00 6.17
C SER A 648 11.07 18.99 7.53
N GLY A 649 12.21 18.30 7.58
CA GLY A 649 13.09 18.27 8.74
C GLY A 649 13.94 19.54 8.86
N GLU A 650 14.74 19.66 9.93
CA GLU A 650 15.61 20.84 10.14
C GLU A 650 16.58 21.12 8.99
N ARG A 651 16.95 20.07 8.23
CA ARG A 651 17.90 20.10 7.13
C ARG A 651 17.25 20.12 5.74
N SER A 652 15.92 20.07 5.68
CA SER A 652 15.16 20.07 4.42
C SER A 652 15.28 21.43 3.71
N PRO A 653 15.63 21.47 2.41
CA PRO A 653 15.53 22.69 1.60
C PRO A 653 14.12 23.27 1.55
N GLU A 654 13.10 22.43 1.68
CA GLU A 654 11.66 22.71 1.54
C GLU A 654 11.03 23.24 2.86
N ARG A 655 11.86 23.53 3.87
CA ARG A 655 11.43 24.03 5.19
C ARG A 655 11.08 25.53 5.21
N ASP A 656 11.56 26.31 4.24
CA ASP A 656 11.48 27.76 4.26
C ASP A 656 10.08 28.29 3.94
N ALA A 657 9.28 28.55 5.00
CA ALA A 657 7.89 29.03 4.88
C ALA A 657 7.73 30.38 4.16
N ALA A 658 8.82 31.12 3.92
CA ALA A 658 8.80 32.40 3.20
C ALA A 658 8.88 32.24 1.67
N LYS A 659 9.00 31.00 1.17
CA LYS A 659 9.06 30.70 -0.26
C LYS A 659 7.81 29.94 -0.70
N ASP A 660 7.30 30.34 -1.85
CA ASP A 660 6.19 29.66 -2.51
C ASP A 660 6.65 29.09 -3.84
N ASP A 661 6.25 27.84 -4.10
CA ASP A 661 6.40 27.15 -5.37
C ASP A 661 5.02 26.70 -5.86
N PHE A 662 4.55 27.22 -6.99
CA PHE A 662 3.23 26.88 -7.55
C PHE A 662 3.05 27.39 -8.98
N HIS A 663 1.96 27.01 -9.64
CA HIS A 663 1.59 27.56 -10.95
C HIS A 663 0.46 28.59 -10.84
N PHE A 664 0.59 29.74 -11.53
CA PHE A 664 -0.36 30.85 -11.46
C PHE A 664 -0.82 31.31 -12.85
N VAL A 665 -2.13 31.31 -13.08
CA VAL A 665 -2.79 31.90 -14.26
C VAL A 665 -3.48 33.18 -13.83
N TYR A 666 -3.14 34.33 -14.43
CA TYR A 666 -3.44 35.64 -13.84
C TYR A 666 -3.71 36.77 -14.85
N LYS A 667 -4.32 37.84 -14.32
CA LYS A 667 -4.43 39.17 -14.93
C LYS A 667 -3.89 40.22 -13.95
N LYS A 668 -3.38 41.32 -14.49
CA LYS A 668 -3.01 42.50 -13.70
C LYS A 668 -4.22 43.44 -13.62
N MET A 669 -4.59 43.84 -12.41
CA MET A 669 -5.73 44.71 -12.12
C MET A 669 -5.27 45.87 -11.21
N SER A 670 -6.13 46.89 -11.06
CA SER A 670 -5.93 47.99 -10.09
C SER A 670 -7.23 48.27 -9.34
N GLY A 671 -7.14 48.79 -8.12
CA GLY A 671 -8.29 49.12 -7.27
C GLY A 671 -8.97 47.93 -6.62
N ASP A 672 -10.25 48.10 -6.28
CA ASP A 672 -11.14 47.05 -5.77
C ASP A 672 -11.53 46.09 -6.90
N MET A 673 -11.72 44.80 -6.60
CA MET A 673 -12.07 43.79 -7.60
C MET A 673 -12.75 42.56 -7.00
N GLU A 674 -13.48 41.82 -7.82
CA GLU A 674 -14.06 40.51 -7.49
C GLU A 674 -13.63 39.47 -8.52
N LEU A 675 -13.09 38.34 -8.07
CA LEU A 675 -12.90 37.13 -8.87
C LEU A 675 -13.85 36.04 -8.39
N THR A 676 -14.67 35.52 -9.29
CA THR A 676 -15.60 34.41 -9.06
C THR A 676 -15.38 33.30 -10.09
N ALA A 677 -15.40 32.04 -9.65
CA ALA A 677 -15.36 30.87 -10.53
C ALA A 677 -15.96 29.64 -9.83
N LYS A 678 -16.40 28.66 -10.62
CA LYS A 678 -16.74 27.33 -10.12
C LYS A 678 -15.53 26.42 -10.30
N LEU A 679 -14.98 25.90 -9.21
CA LEU A 679 -14.00 24.81 -9.25
C LEU A 679 -14.78 23.52 -9.58
N GLU A 680 -14.46 22.88 -10.69
CA GLU A 680 -15.18 21.70 -11.21
C GLU A 680 -14.50 20.39 -10.83
N ASP A 681 -13.18 20.37 -10.80
CA ASP A 681 -12.41 19.16 -10.52
C ASP A 681 -10.99 19.50 -10.12
N ILE A 682 -10.38 18.60 -9.34
CA ILE A 682 -8.97 18.67 -8.93
C ILE A 682 -8.34 17.28 -8.94
N GLY A 683 -7.02 17.22 -9.08
CA GLY A 683 -6.26 15.98 -8.98
C GLY A 683 -6.23 15.40 -7.57
N SER A 684 -6.26 14.07 -7.47
CA SER A 684 -6.03 13.32 -6.23
C SER A 684 -4.53 13.12 -6.00
N ILE A 685 -3.85 14.16 -5.49
CA ILE A 685 -2.39 14.18 -5.32
C ILE A 685 -2.03 13.96 -3.85
N ASP A 686 -2.45 14.88 -2.98
CA ASP A 686 -2.26 14.78 -1.55
C ASP A 686 -3.34 15.59 -0.79
N ASN A 687 -3.52 15.31 0.49
CA ASN A 687 -4.13 16.25 1.41
C ASN A 687 -3.40 17.60 1.34
N HIS A 688 -4.14 18.68 1.58
CA HIS A 688 -3.62 20.05 1.70
C HIS A 688 -2.96 20.62 0.44
N ALA A 689 -3.01 19.91 -0.69
CA ALA A 689 -2.69 20.48 -1.99
C ALA A 689 -3.62 21.68 -2.26
N PHE A 690 -3.05 22.84 -2.55
CA PHE A 690 -3.76 24.07 -2.78
C PHE A 690 -4.33 24.11 -4.19
N THR A 691 -5.63 24.39 -4.29
CA THR A 691 -6.29 24.79 -5.54
C THR A 691 -7.25 25.93 -5.24
N GLY A 692 -7.19 27.02 -6.00
CA GLY A 692 -8.12 28.11 -5.74
C GLY A 692 -7.78 29.45 -6.39
N LEU A 693 -8.34 30.50 -5.79
CA LEU A 693 -8.24 31.88 -6.24
C LEU A 693 -7.17 32.62 -5.43
N MET A 694 -6.45 33.52 -6.08
CA MET A 694 -5.36 34.26 -5.46
C MET A 694 -5.34 35.72 -5.94
N ILE A 695 -5.15 36.64 -4.99
CA ILE A 695 -4.75 38.03 -5.25
C ILE A 695 -3.40 38.26 -4.57
N ARG A 696 -2.43 38.79 -5.31
CA ARG A 696 -1.05 38.96 -4.85
C ARG A 696 -0.42 40.24 -5.39
N GLU A 697 0.49 40.82 -4.62
CA GLU A 697 1.13 42.10 -4.93
C GLU A 697 1.97 42.03 -6.22
N ASP A 698 2.83 41.02 -6.35
CA ASP A 698 3.71 40.84 -7.50
C ASP A 698 3.99 39.36 -7.76
N LEU A 699 4.83 39.03 -8.76
CA LEU A 699 5.12 37.65 -9.18
C LEU A 699 6.38 37.03 -8.52
N ARG A 700 6.84 37.54 -7.38
CA ARG A 700 7.98 36.97 -6.62
C ARG A 700 7.53 35.87 -5.66
N MET A 701 8.37 34.87 -5.40
CA MET A 701 8.01 33.73 -4.53
C MET A 701 7.66 34.10 -3.08
N ASP A 702 8.06 35.30 -2.64
CA ASP A 702 7.91 35.78 -1.26
C ASP A 702 6.83 36.86 -1.12
N SER A 703 6.00 37.06 -2.15
CA SER A 703 5.06 38.19 -2.27
C SER A 703 3.91 38.15 -1.26
N PRO A 704 3.43 39.30 -0.75
CA PRO A 704 2.14 39.38 -0.06
C PRO A 704 1.01 38.82 -0.92
N ALA A 705 0.14 38.02 -0.32
CA ALA A 705 -0.95 37.35 -1.01
C ALA A 705 -2.15 37.10 -0.09
N ALA A 706 -3.34 37.09 -0.67
CA ALA A 706 -4.55 36.53 -0.07
C ALA A 706 -5.08 35.43 -0.99
N VAL A 707 -5.40 34.28 -0.42
CA VAL A 707 -5.83 33.09 -1.17
C VAL A 707 -7.14 32.53 -0.63
N LEU A 708 -8.05 32.20 -1.52
CA LEU A 708 -9.20 31.36 -1.24
C LEU A 708 -8.93 29.98 -1.83
N GLY A 709 -8.56 29.04 -0.98
CA GLY A 709 -8.23 27.66 -1.35
C GLY A 709 -9.37 26.69 -1.07
N LEU A 710 -9.41 25.60 -1.84
CA LEU A 710 -10.14 24.38 -1.54
C LEU A 710 -9.16 23.21 -1.59
N SER A 711 -9.14 22.38 -0.55
CA SER A 711 -8.22 21.25 -0.41
C SER A 711 -8.88 20.02 0.19
N TRP A 712 -8.30 18.85 -0.11
CA TRP A 712 -8.61 17.60 0.57
C TRP A 712 -8.03 17.63 1.99
N VAL A 713 -8.81 17.24 3.00
CA VAL A 713 -8.48 17.30 4.44
C VAL A 713 -9.05 16.11 5.21
N LYS A 714 -8.57 15.85 6.41
CA LYS A 714 -9.02 14.79 7.32
C LYS A 714 -9.99 15.34 8.38
N LEU A 715 -11.22 15.63 7.98
CA LEU A 715 -12.22 16.27 8.86
C LEU A 715 -13.28 15.33 9.40
N SER A 716 -14.11 14.77 8.52
CA SER A 716 -15.35 14.10 8.90
C SER A 716 -15.63 12.87 8.04
N LYS A 717 -16.68 12.13 8.42
CA LYS A 717 -17.16 10.99 7.63
C LYS A 717 -18.03 11.42 6.44
N ASP A 718 -18.52 12.66 6.45
CA ASP A 718 -19.49 13.15 5.47
C ASP A 718 -18.76 13.69 4.23
N THR A 719 -17.73 14.51 4.42
CA THR A 719 -16.83 14.93 3.34
C THR A 719 -15.38 15.08 3.83
N SER A 720 -14.45 15.08 2.89
CA SER A 720 -13.02 15.30 3.14
C SER A 720 -12.53 16.60 2.51
N TRP A 721 -13.38 17.63 2.46
CA TRP A 721 -13.11 18.86 1.72
C TRP A 721 -13.35 20.11 2.57
N SER A 722 -12.43 21.06 2.49
CA SER A 722 -12.56 22.38 3.11
C SER A 722 -12.20 23.50 2.17
N ALA A 723 -12.90 24.62 2.35
CA ALA A 723 -12.53 25.89 1.75
C ALA A 723 -11.99 26.83 2.84
N TYR A 724 -10.97 27.61 2.54
CA TYR A 724 -10.30 28.46 3.53
C TYR A 724 -9.77 29.75 2.93
N LEU A 725 -9.67 30.78 3.78
CA LEU A 725 -8.98 32.04 3.49
C LEU A 725 -7.65 32.06 4.25
N ALA A 726 -6.56 32.15 3.50
CA ALA A 726 -5.19 32.20 4.00
C ALA A 726 -4.37 33.24 3.22
N GLY A 727 -3.08 33.38 3.52
CA GLY A 727 -2.19 34.27 2.77
C GLY A 727 -0.82 34.52 3.40
N ARG A 728 -0.15 35.54 2.87
CA ARG A 728 1.10 36.11 3.39
C ARG A 728 0.91 37.62 3.58
N ASN A 729 1.17 38.10 4.80
CA ASN A 729 0.87 39.49 5.18
C ASN A 729 1.86 40.52 4.61
N GLN A 730 3.12 40.15 4.40
CA GLN A 730 4.17 41.03 3.91
C GLN A 730 5.26 40.23 3.20
N ALA A 731 6.06 40.89 2.35
CA ALA A 731 7.10 40.22 1.59
C ALA A 731 8.12 39.51 2.51
N GLY A 732 8.45 38.26 2.21
CA GLY A 732 9.43 37.47 2.96
C GLY A 732 8.96 36.96 4.33
N ALA A 733 7.70 37.21 4.73
CA ALA A 733 7.13 36.57 5.91
C ALA A 733 6.73 35.12 5.61
N PRO A 734 6.60 34.24 6.63
CA PRO A 734 5.98 32.94 6.44
C PRO A 734 4.60 33.07 5.80
N PHE A 735 4.28 32.17 4.86
CA PHE A 735 2.91 31.92 4.46
C PHE A 735 2.16 31.25 5.62
N ASP A 736 0.84 31.43 5.70
CA ASP A 736 0.00 30.68 6.64
C ASP A 736 0.24 29.16 6.46
N GLU A 737 0.29 28.40 7.56
CA GLU A 737 0.65 26.98 7.51
C GLU A 737 -0.51 26.15 6.94
N LEU A 738 -0.41 25.71 5.68
CA LEU A 738 -1.41 24.89 5.00
C LEU A 738 -1.10 23.39 5.16
N THR A 739 -1.27 22.85 6.35
CA THR A 739 -0.94 21.44 6.67
C THR A 739 -2.11 20.80 7.42
N GLU A 740 -1.84 19.93 8.41
CA GLU A 740 -2.83 19.34 9.34
C GLU A 740 -3.58 20.42 10.14
N THR A 741 -3.14 21.68 10.10
CA THR A 741 -3.92 22.86 10.54
C THR A 741 -5.28 22.96 9.84
N LEU A 742 -5.41 22.44 8.62
CA LEU A 742 -6.66 22.44 7.84
C LEU A 742 -7.59 21.27 8.20
N ASP A 743 -7.14 20.31 9.03
CA ASP A 743 -7.91 19.11 9.39
C ASP A 743 -9.00 19.37 10.43
N SER A 744 -9.14 20.59 10.97
CA SER A 744 -10.28 20.99 11.79
C SER A 744 -10.47 22.51 11.82
N PRO A 745 -11.71 23.03 11.99
CA PRO A 745 -11.93 24.45 12.23
C PRO A 745 -11.12 24.99 13.43
N ALA A 746 -11.00 24.20 14.50
CA ALA A 746 -10.25 24.59 15.69
C ALA A 746 -8.74 24.68 15.46
N ALA A 747 -8.16 23.75 14.69
CA ALA A 747 -6.75 23.80 14.31
C ALA A 747 -6.48 24.98 13.36
N ALA A 748 -7.38 25.23 12.41
CA ALA A 748 -7.27 26.35 11.47
C ALA A 748 -7.35 27.70 12.22
N GLU A 749 -8.33 27.86 13.11
CA GLU A 749 -8.46 29.06 13.95
C GLU A 749 -7.20 29.31 14.78
N SER A 750 -6.64 28.24 15.38
CA SER A 750 -5.40 28.32 16.15
C SER A 750 -4.19 28.74 15.30
N ALA A 751 -4.20 28.42 14.01
CA ALA A 751 -3.22 28.83 13.02
C ALA A 751 -3.52 30.20 12.37
N GLY A 752 -4.62 30.86 12.74
CA GLY A 752 -5.05 32.14 12.16
C GLY A 752 -5.68 32.02 10.77
N ILE A 753 -6.13 30.82 10.39
CA ILE A 753 -6.77 30.51 9.11
C ILE A 753 -8.29 30.44 9.32
N GLN A 754 -9.04 31.12 8.46
CA GLN A 754 -10.51 31.04 8.46
C GLN A 754 -10.94 29.92 7.51
N LEU A 755 -11.68 28.94 8.03
CA LEU A 755 -12.00 27.71 7.33
C LEU A 755 -13.50 27.41 7.40
N LEU A 756 -14.05 26.97 6.27
CA LEU A 756 -15.37 26.37 6.15
C LEU A 756 -15.20 24.88 5.84
N ALA A 757 -15.61 24.04 6.80
CA ALA A 757 -15.54 22.59 6.73
C ALA A 757 -16.71 21.96 5.96
N ASP A 758 -16.60 20.65 5.72
CA ASP A 758 -17.66 19.79 5.18
C ASP A 758 -18.23 20.24 3.82
N ILE A 759 -17.34 20.69 2.93
CA ILE A 759 -17.73 21.15 1.59
C ILE A 759 -18.20 19.94 0.75
N PRO A 760 -19.40 19.97 0.14
CA PRO A 760 -19.90 18.87 -0.69
C PRO A 760 -19.30 18.90 -2.10
N PHE A 761 -17.98 19.01 -2.21
CA PHE A 761 -17.29 19.14 -3.51
C PHE A 761 -17.37 17.84 -4.33
N LYS A 762 -17.19 16.69 -3.66
CA LYS A 762 -17.48 15.36 -4.21
C LYS A 762 -18.43 14.63 -3.28
N VAL A 763 -19.45 13.99 -3.83
CA VAL A 763 -20.43 13.17 -3.10
C VAL A 763 -20.45 11.78 -3.72
N SER A 764 -20.15 10.75 -2.93
CA SER A 764 -20.02 9.36 -3.40
C SER A 764 -19.09 9.22 -4.64
N GLY A 765 -17.96 9.94 -4.62
CA GLY A 765 -16.99 9.96 -5.71
C GLY A 765 -17.35 10.89 -6.90
N ALA A 766 -18.59 11.35 -7.01
CA ALA A 766 -19.03 12.22 -8.11
C ALA A 766 -18.76 13.70 -7.81
N SER A 767 -18.09 14.39 -8.73
CA SER A 767 -17.82 15.83 -8.61
C SER A 767 -19.09 16.65 -8.74
N GLN A 768 -19.38 17.46 -7.73
CA GLN A 768 -20.45 18.46 -7.75
C GLN A 768 -19.92 19.83 -8.21
N GLY A 769 -18.61 20.04 -8.01
CA GLY A 769 -17.96 21.34 -8.10
C GLY A 769 -18.33 22.26 -6.93
N TYR A 770 -17.62 23.37 -6.78
CA TYR A 770 -17.88 24.35 -5.74
C TYR A 770 -17.52 25.76 -6.21
N TRP A 771 -18.39 26.72 -5.93
CA TRP A 771 -18.17 28.12 -6.31
C TRP A 771 -17.29 28.82 -5.29
N LEU A 772 -16.28 29.53 -5.80
CA LEU A 772 -15.34 30.32 -5.03
C LEU A 772 -15.47 31.79 -5.47
N LYS A 773 -15.47 32.71 -4.49
CA LYS A 773 -15.46 34.15 -4.71
C LYS A 773 -14.44 34.82 -3.79
N LEU A 774 -13.50 35.54 -4.38
CA LEU A 774 -12.48 36.31 -3.68
C LEU A 774 -12.58 37.79 -4.10
N GLY A 775 -12.94 38.65 -3.15
CA GLY A 775 -13.10 40.09 -3.36
C GLY A 775 -12.06 40.91 -2.59
N ARG A 776 -11.61 42.03 -3.17
CA ARG A 776 -10.73 43.04 -2.53
C ARG A 776 -11.49 44.35 -2.35
N LYS A 777 -11.47 44.89 -1.12
CA LYS A 777 -11.91 46.26 -0.77
C LYS A 777 -10.79 46.97 -0.02
N GLY A 778 -10.08 47.89 -0.67
CA GLY A 778 -8.85 48.48 -0.12
C GLY A 778 -7.81 47.40 0.20
N ASP A 779 -7.40 47.31 1.47
CA ASP A 779 -6.46 46.28 1.95
C ASP A 779 -7.16 45.04 2.53
N THR A 780 -8.49 44.97 2.48
CA THR A 780 -9.25 43.84 3.04
C THR A 780 -9.76 42.92 1.95
N PHE A 781 -9.50 41.63 2.12
CA PHE A 781 -9.89 40.54 1.23
C PHE A 781 -11.00 39.72 1.86
N TYR A 782 -12.02 39.40 1.08
CA TYR A 782 -13.21 38.68 1.52
C TYR A 782 -13.38 37.41 0.70
N ALA A 783 -13.57 36.28 1.38
CA ALA A 783 -13.77 34.98 0.75
C ALA A 783 -15.18 34.45 0.98
N TYR A 784 -15.79 33.93 -0.08
CA TYR A 784 -17.10 33.28 -0.02
C TYR A 784 -17.12 31.97 -0.80
N GLY A 785 -17.92 31.03 -0.32
CA GLY A 785 -18.19 29.74 -0.96
C GLY A 785 -19.67 29.57 -1.29
N SER A 786 -19.99 28.80 -2.32
CA SER A 786 -21.38 28.48 -2.68
C SER A 786 -21.50 27.14 -3.42
N THR A 787 -22.60 26.42 -3.19
CA THR A 787 -22.94 25.20 -3.94
C THR A 787 -23.70 25.50 -5.25
N ASN A 788 -24.26 26.70 -5.42
CA ASN A 788 -25.10 27.05 -6.56
C ASN A 788 -24.70 28.35 -7.28
N GLY A 789 -23.74 29.10 -6.74
CA GLY A 789 -23.24 30.35 -7.32
C GLY A 789 -24.12 31.57 -7.04
N THR A 790 -25.22 31.40 -6.31
CA THR A 790 -26.16 32.49 -5.94
C THR A 790 -26.23 32.71 -4.44
N ASP A 791 -26.25 31.63 -3.65
CA ASP A 791 -26.32 31.68 -2.19
C ASP A 791 -24.90 31.56 -1.63
N TRP A 792 -24.36 32.68 -1.15
CA TRP A 792 -22.97 32.79 -0.73
C TRP A 792 -22.83 32.69 0.79
N SER A 793 -21.97 31.79 1.24
CA SER A 793 -21.53 31.70 2.62
C SER A 793 -20.19 32.40 2.78
N LYS A 794 -20.09 33.33 3.74
CA LYS A 794 -18.82 33.97 4.07
C LYS A 794 -17.89 32.95 4.73
N ILE A 795 -16.71 32.76 4.15
CA ILE A 795 -15.65 31.92 4.70
C ILE A 795 -14.80 32.75 5.66
N GLY A 796 -14.45 33.98 5.26
CA GLY A 796 -13.67 34.86 6.11
C GLY A 796 -13.29 36.20 5.48
N GLU A 797 -12.57 37.00 6.25
CA GLU A 797 -11.91 38.24 5.77
C GLU A 797 -10.49 38.39 6.32
N LYS A 798 -9.55 38.88 5.52
CA LYS A 798 -8.14 39.07 5.90
C LYS A 798 -7.65 40.42 5.40
N THR A 799 -6.97 41.17 6.27
CA THR A 799 -6.34 42.44 5.88
C THR A 799 -4.87 42.22 5.53
N VAL A 800 -4.49 42.54 4.30
CA VAL A 800 -3.13 42.46 3.78
C VAL A 800 -2.86 43.75 3.01
N ALA A 801 -1.91 44.57 3.46
CA ALA A 801 -1.57 45.79 2.74
C ALA A 801 -0.96 45.44 1.37
N MET A 802 -1.55 45.95 0.30
CA MET A 802 -1.05 45.76 -1.07
C MET A 802 -1.14 47.07 -1.86
N PRO A 803 -0.26 47.30 -2.84
CA PRO A 803 -0.39 48.45 -3.73
C PRO A 803 -1.70 48.41 -4.52
N ASP A 804 -2.05 49.55 -5.12
CA ASP A 804 -3.27 49.67 -5.94
C ASP A 804 -3.29 48.62 -7.07
N SER A 805 -2.15 48.44 -7.75
CA SER A 805 -2.01 47.44 -8.80
C SER A 805 -1.53 46.09 -8.26
N VAL A 806 -2.28 45.03 -8.57
CA VAL A 806 -2.05 43.65 -8.10
C VAL A 806 -2.25 42.64 -9.23
N TYR A 807 -1.90 41.39 -8.98
CA TYR A 807 -2.18 40.25 -9.85
C TYR A 807 -3.27 39.39 -9.23
N VAL A 808 -4.28 39.04 -10.02
CA VAL A 808 -5.45 38.25 -9.60
C VAL A 808 -5.66 37.08 -10.54
N GLY A 809 -5.96 35.91 -10.00
CA GLY A 809 -6.15 34.71 -10.81
C GLY A 809 -6.27 33.41 -10.05
N PHE A 810 -5.82 32.33 -10.68
CA PHE A 810 -5.99 30.95 -10.27
C PHE A 810 -4.64 30.32 -9.99
N ALA A 811 -4.50 29.70 -8.83
CA ALA A 811 -3.25 29.08 -8.39
C ALA A 811 -3.46 27.60 -8.03
N VAL A 812 -2.45 26.79 -8.35
CA VAL A 812 -2.42 25.35 -8.06
C VAL A 812 -1.02 24.95 -7.61
N ASP A 813 -0.97 24.21 -6.50
CA ASP A 813 0.23 23.51 -6.01
C ASP A 813 -0.05 21.99 -5.91
N SER A 814 0.96 21.19 -5.55
CA SER A 814 0.84 19.74 -5.40
C SER A 814 1.09 19.25 -3.97
N ASN A 815 0.97 20.13 -2.97
CA ASN A 815 1.46 19.97 -1.58
C ASN A 815 2.99 19.82 -1.44
N ASP A 816 3.67 19.21 -2.43
CA ASP A 816 5.12 19.02 -2.54
C ASP A 816 5.77 18.66 -1.20
N VAL A 817 5.30 17.53 -0.66
CA VAL A 817 5.79 16.97 0.61
C VAL A 817 7.30 16.79 0.53
N ALA A 818 8.01 17.03 1.63
CA ALA A 818 9.46 16.87 1.71
C ALA A 818 9.88 15.39 1.64
N ASN A 819 9.85 14.83 0.43
CA ASN A 819 10.32 13.52 0.01
C ASN A 819 10.77 13.61 -1.48
N GLU A 820 11.08 12.47 -2.12
CA GLU A 820 11.55 12.42 -3.51
C GLU A 820 10.43 12.18 -4.54
N ILE A 821 9.16 12.12 -4.12
CA ILE A 821 8.02 11.90 -5.02
C ILE A 821 7.54 13.24 -5.57
N GLU A 822 7.83 13.45 -6.85
CA GLU A 822 7.32 14.58 -7.62
C GLU A 822 5.94 14.31 -8.20
N GLN A 823 4.99 15.23 -8.01
CA GLN A 823 3.64 15.11 -8.54
C GLN A 823 3.17 16.42 -9.18
N LEU A 824 2.36 16.31 -10.24
CA LEU A 824 1.72 17.45 -10.89
C LEU A 824 0.21 17.41 -10.61
N ASN A 825 -0.27 18.37 -9.84
CA ASN A 825 -1.69 18.55 -9.60
C ASN A 825 -2.36 19.28 -10.76
N TYR A 826 -3.69 19.19 -10.84
CA TYR A 826 -4.49 20.02 -11.72
C TYR A 826 -5.74 20.53 -11.01
N ALA A 827 -6.28 21.64 -11.53
CA ALA A 827 -7.60 22.16 -11.19
C ALA A 827 -8.31 22.64 -12.47
N LYS A 828 -9.62 22.40 -12.54
CA LYS A 828 -10.48 22.86 -13.63
C LYS A 828 -11.48 23.88 -13.09
N PHE A 829 -11.55 25.05 -13.71
CA PHE A 829 -12.46 26.13 -13.34
C PHE A 829 -13.39 26.47 -14.50
N SER A 830 -14.67 26.64 -14.22
CA SER A 830 -15.68 27.14 -15.15
C SER A 830 -16.30 28.44 -14.61
N ASN A 831 -17.17 29.06 -15.42
CA ASN A 831 -17.90 30.28 -15.03
C ASN A 831 -17.01 31.42 -14.50
N LEU A 832 -15.88 31.64 -15.18
CA LEU A 832 -14.88 32.64 -14.77
C LEU A 832 -15.45 34.06 -14.91
N SER A 833 -15.44 34.83 -13.83
CA SER A 833 -15.84 36.24 -13.81
C SER A 833 -14.84 37.07 -13.01
N LEU A 834 -14.30 38.12 -13.64
CA LEU A 834 -13.42 39.10 -13.01
C LEU A 834 -13.98 40.49 -13.26
N THR A 835 -14.38 41.20 -12.21
CA THR A 835 -15.01 42.52 -12.30
C THR A 835 -14.25 43.58 -11.50
N GLU A 836 -14.31 44.82 -11.97
CA GLU A 836 -13.86 45.99 -11.21
C GLU A 836 -14.88 46.35 -10.14
N GLY A 837 -14.39 46.78 -8.98
CA GLY A 837 -15.22 47.03 -7.81
C GLY A 837 -15.62 45.75 -7.09
N PHE A 838 -15.84 45.89 -5.79
CA PHE A 838 -16.37 44.85 -4.95
C PHE A 838 -17.07 45.50 -3.76
N ASP A 839 -18.26 45.01 -3.43
CA ASP A 839 -18.98 45.38 -2.21
C ASP A 839 -19.21 44.10 -1.41
N PRO A 840 -18.69 44.01 -0.17
CA PRO A 840 -18.89 42.84 0.68
C PRO A 840 -20.38 42.51 0.86
N ILE A 841 -20.71 41.21 0.86
CA ILE A 841 -22.08 40.75 1.11
C ILE A 841 -22.39 41.04 2.58
N THR A 842 -23.28 42.01 2.80
CA THR A 842 -23.83 42.31 4.12
C THR A 842 -25.01 41.37 4.38
N ASN A 843 -24.82 40.40 5.29
CA ASN A 843 -25.95 39.62 5.83
C ASN A 843 -26.69 40.41 6.91
#